data_AF-M3AFD2-F1
#
_entry.id   AF-M3AFD2-F1
#
_cell.length_a   1.000
_cell.length_b   1.000
_cell.length_c   1.000
_cell.angle_alpha   90.00
_cell.angle_beta   90.00
_cell.angle_gamma   90.00
#
_symmetry.space_group_name_H-M   'P 1'
#
loop_
_entity.id
_entity.type
_entity.pdbx_description
1 polymer ?
#
loop_
_entity_poly.entity_id
_entity_poly.type
_entity_poly.pdbx_seq_one_letter_code
_entity_poly.pdbx_strand_id
1 'polypeptide(L)'
;MFEAAVAAARPSVCLPPALPAPPPGRTLVIGAGKAAAAMARAVEDHWSGPLSGLVVTRYGHAAATRRIEVAQAAHPVPDAAGEKAAGRMIGLLAGLGPDDLVLCLISGGGSALLARPAPGITLAEKQALTAALLRSGAAIGEINCVRKHLSAVKGGRLAALAAPARLVTLAISDVPGDDPSVIASGPTVADPTTLAEARDVLARYGIAPPPAIAAHLNDPAAETPKALPDSEYRLIATPQRSLEAAALVAARAGLMPLLLGDALEGEAREMAKVMAGVVKSIRAHQQPVPFPAVILSGGEATVTLRAGQGRAQRRIRPGAGPGAEGLRRGGGHRLRHRRHRRLRGQCRGDHRPRHPGARPHPGTSSGISSSGKRFLRIFQGVGRSCSERSDADQRQRLPGDPGTMTLPFDTSLALKLLPLYLLVAIGFALGRFGEVRGQDLGRLALFVLSPAVVFKGFVTADLSGALLALPFAVFGLCSAVALLAARLTGRLWKDGRERIAAFTAGTGNTGFFGIPACLALVGPDALPIVVMVSFGATAYENSVGFYTVARAEASVTGAILRVLKYPGLHACWLGALLNLSGTKVPPAVMQGVDILSGAFVPVGMMIVGLGLAQLRSLRLDLGFTAFTLAVKFAVWPALALAFIGLDRAWLHIFGRIGHQVLLIESLVPLAAVTVVHATLRGIHPDRAAIAVAASTLFALAWLPIVFSRFG
;
A
#
# COMPACT_ATOMS: atom_id res chain seq x y z
N MET A 1 -12.84 14.17 14.77
CA MET A 1 -12.65 13.00 15.66
C MET A 1 -11.47 12.17 15.22
N PHE A 2 -11.54 11.39 14.13
CA PHE A 2 -10.41 10.54 13.70
C PHE A 2 -9.10 11.29 13.46
N GLU A 3 -9.14 12.41 12.73
CA GLU A 3 -7.94 13.23 12.48
C GLU A 3 -7.31 13.74 13.78
N ALA A 4 -8.12 14.13 14.76
CA ALA A 4 -7.62 14.54 16.07
C ALA A 4 -6.99 13.36 16.84
N ALA A 5 -7.59 12.19 16.74
CA ALA A 5 -7.03 10.96 17.30
C ALA A 5 -5.64 10.64 16.70
N VAL A 6 -5.53 10.72 15.37
CA VAL A 6 -4.26 10.51 14.65
C VAL A 6 -3.26 11.61 14.96
N ALA A 7 -3.70 12.87 15.01
CA ALA A 7 -2.85 14.02 15.30
C ALA A 7 -2.20 13.92 16.70
N ALA A 8 -2.95 13.44 17.70
CA ALA A 8 -2.44 13.24 19.06
C ALA A 8 -1.27 12.25 19.15
N ALA A 9 -1.17 11.32 18.20
CA ALA A 9 -0.11 10.32 18.15
C ALA A 9 1.04 10.67 17.17
N ARG A 10 0.99 11.84 16.52
CA ARG A 10 2.05 12.24 15.57
C ARG A 10 3.33 12.58 16.32
N PRO A 11 4.50 12.06 15.90
CA PRO A 11 5.77 12.39 16.52
C PRO A 11 6.04 13.89 16.61
N SER A 12 5.71 14.67 15.57
CA SER A 12 5.90 16.14 15.59
C SER A 12 5.04 16.88 16.61
N VAL A 13 4.04 16.22 17.23
CA VAL A 13 3.14 16.82 18.22
C VAL A 13 3.44 16.27 19.61
N CYS A 14 3.57 14.95 19.76
CA CYS A 14 3.72 14.32 21.07
C CYS A 14 5.17 14.28 21.56
N LEU A 15 6.17 14.36 20.67
CA LEU A 15 7.58 14.24 21.02
C LEU A 15 8.19 15.51 21.62
N PRO A 16 7.99 16.72 21.05
CA PRO A 16 8.61 17.95 21.57
C PRO A 16 8.40 18.21 23.06
N PRO A 17 7.18 18.10 23.64
CA PRO A 17 6.98 18.34 25.07
C PRO A 17 7.59 17.25 25.97
N ALA A 18 7.98 16.11 25.40
CA ALA A 18 8.56 14.98 26.12
C ALA A 18 10.08 14.91 26.02
N LEU A 19 10.74 15.82 25.30
CA LEU A 19 12.19 15.87 25.20
C LEU A 19 12.83 16.24 26.56
N PRO A 20 13.88 15.53 27.00
CA PRO A 20 14.68 15.97 28.15
C PRO A 20 15.54 17.19 27.78
N ALA A 21 16.12 17.85 28.79
CA ALA A 21 17.15 18.86 28.55
C ALA A 21 18.42 18.21 27.95
N PRO A 22 19.15 18.91 27.06
CA PRO A 22 20.45 18.43 26.58
C PRO A 22 21.44 18.18 27.73
N PRO A 23 22.24 17.11 27.68
CA PRO A 23 23.26 16.85 28.69
C PRO A 23 24.48 17.77 28.49
N PRO A 24 25.42 17.81 29.45
CA PRO A 24 26.72 18.46 29.26
C PRO A 24 27.57 17.79 28.18
N GLY A 25 27.47 16.46 28.05
CA GLY A 25 28.17 15.66 27.05
C GLY A 25 27.43 15.52 25.73
N ARG A 26 27.61 14.37 25.07
CA ARG A 26 27.05 14.07 23.75
C ARG A 26 25.62 13.53 23.88
N THR A 27 24.79 13.83 22.89
CA THR A 27 23.48 13.19 22.73
C THR A 27 23.54 12.15 21.60
N LEU A 28 23.32 10.89 21.95
CA LEU A 28 23.18 9.80 20.99
C LEU A 28 21.71 9.39 20.87
N VAL A 29 21.16 9.49 19.66
CA VAL A 29 19.79 9.06 19.36
C VAL A 29 19.80 7.68 18.74
N ILE A 30 19.15 6.72 19.40
CA ILE A 30 18.98 5.36 18.87
C ILE A 30 17.53 4.96 18.88
N GLY A 31 17.14 3.90 18.18
CA GLY A 31 15.77 3.42 18.28
C GLY A 31 15.29 2.62 17.10
N ALA A 32 14.10 2.04 17.24
CA ALA A 32 13.46 1.34 16.15
C ALA A 32 11.94 1.26 16.29
N GLY A 33 11.31 1.13 15.13
CA GLY A 33 9.86 1.03 15.02
C GLY A 33 9.37 1.69 13.74
N LYS A 34 8.08 1.50 13.43
CA LYS A 34 7.44 2.07 12.24
C LYS A 34 7.58 3.60 12.19
N ALA A 35 7.44 4.26 13.34
CA ALA A 35 7.53 5.71 13.47
C ALA A 35 8.94 6.20 13.85
N ALA A 36 9.95 5.34 13.98
CA ALA A 36 11.26 5.74 14.51
C ALA A 36 11.96 6.80 13.65
N ALA A 37 11.84 6.73 12.32
CA ALA A 37 12.38 7.76 11.43
C ALA A 37 11.67 9.11 11.60
N ALA A 38 10.33 9.09 11.75
CA ALA A 38 9.52 10.26 12.00
C ALA A 38 9.84 10.91 13.36
N MET A 39 10.07 10.07 14.39
CA MET A 39 10.50 10.50 15.71
C MET A 39 11.91 11.11 15.67
N ALA A 40 12.86 10.49 14.97
CA ALA A 40 14.21 11.01 14.81
C ALA A 40 14.19 12.39 14.15
N ARG A 41 13.39 12.57 13.11
CA ARG A 41 13.21 13.89 12.50
C ARG A 41 12.64 14.92 13.48
N ALA A 42 11.60 14.55 14.24
CA ALA A 42 11.03 15.44 15.25
C ALA A 42 12.04 15.83 16.36
N VAL A 43 12.92 14.91 16.75
CA VAL A 43 14.05 15.22 17.65
C VAL A 43 14.96 16.27 17.01
N GLU A 44 15.45 16.05 15.79
CA GLU A 44 16.32 17.02 15.11
C GLU A 44 15.71 18.41 14.92
N ASP A 45 14.39 18.48 14.73
CA ASP A 45 13.70 19.75 14.54
C ASP A 45 13.55 20.55 15.85
N HIS A 46 13.62 19.89 17.02
CA HIS A 46 13.37 20.51 18.34
C HIS A 46 14.55 20.41 19.32
N TRP A 47 15.64 19.74 18.95
CA TRP A 47 16.82 19.60 19.79
C TRP A 47 17.81 20.74 19.56
N SER A 48 18.21 21.43 20.63
CA SER A 48 19.09 22.59 20.58
C SER A 48 20.59 22.26 20.64
N GLY A 49 20.97 21.02 20.97
CA GLY A 49 22.37 20.60 21.13
C GLY A 49 22.97 19.83 19.93
N PRO A 50 24.27 19.48 20.00
CA PRO A 50 24.84 18.50 19.09
C PRO A 50 24.21 17.13 19.34
N LEU A 51 23.91 16.41 18.27
CA LEU A 51 23.39 15.06 18.32
C LEU A 51 23.91 14.24 17.15
N SER A 52 24.03 12.94 17.36
CA SER A 52 24.27 11.94 16.32
C SER A 52 23.41 10.72 16.61
N GLY A 53 23.31 9.77 15.69
CA GLY A 53 22.50 8.59 15.97
C GLY A 53 22.24 7.66 14.81
N LEU A 54 21.53 6.59 15.12
CA LEU A 54 21.04 5.60 14.17
C LEU A 54 19.67 5.09 14.63
N VAL A 55 18.65 5.23 13.78
CA VAL A 55 17.34 4.62 13.99
C VAL A 55 17.01 3.63 12.88
N VAL A 56 16.17 2.63 13.18
CA VAL A 56 15.72 1.64 12.19
C VAL A 56 14.20 1.73 11.99
N THR A 57 13.80 1.88 10.73
CA THR A 57 12.39 1.83 10.30
C THR A 57 12.19 0.74 9.23
N ARG A 58 10.96 0.57 8.76
CA ARG A 58 10.62 -0.36 7.68
C ARG A 58 11.00 0.18 6.30
N TYR A 59 11.25 -0.71 5.34
CA TYR A 59 11.51 -0.33 3.94
C TYR A 59 10.43 0.62 3.39
N GLY A 60 10.87 1.63 2.63
CA GLY A 60 9.98 2.66 2.04
C GLY A 60 9.43 3.71 3.01
N HIS A 61 9.90 3.73 4.27
CA HIS A 61 9.43 4.64 5.33
C HIS A 61 10.56 5.45 5.99
N ALA A 62 11.65 5.70 5.26
CA ALA A 62 12.70 6.60 5.74
C ALA A 62 12.17 8.04 5.79
N ALA A 63 12.67 8.82 6.74
CA ALA A 63 12.46 10.26 6.83
C ALA A 63 13.80 10.96 6.56
N ALA A 64 13.76 12.12 5.91
CA ALA A 64 14.97 12.91 5.70
C ALA A 64 15.42 13.50 7.04
N THR A 65 16.57 13.05 7.54
CA THR A 65 17.26 13.53 8.75
C THR A 65 18.61 14.12 8.34
N ARG A 66 19.16 15.01 9.17
CA ARG A 66 20.39 15.78 8.92
C ARG A 66 21.61 15.16 9.60
N ARG A 67 21.42 14.58 10.79
CA ARG A 67 22.48 14.12 11.70
C ARG A 67 22.27 12.68 12.18
N ILE A 68 21.02 12.22 12.25
CA ILE A 68 20.67 10.84 12.64
C ILE A 68 20.59 9.98 11.39
N GLU A 69 21.31 8.87 11.35
CA GLU A 69 21.19 7.89 10.27
C GLU A 69 19.83 7.16 10.36
N VAL A 70 19.14 7.00 9.23
CA VAL A 70 17.90 6.21 9.14
C VAL A 70 18.15 4.95 8.33
N ALA A 71 18.32 3.82 9.02
CA ALA A 71 18.40 2.50 8.40
C ALA A 71 17.01 1.91 8.15
N GLN A 72 16.91 1.02 7.17
CA GLN A 72 15.68 0.32 6.83
C GLN A 72 15.85 -1.20 6.95
N ALA A 73 14.82 -1.87 7.46
CA ALA A 73 14.81 -3.32 7.66
C ALA A 73 13.42 -3.92 7.42
N ALA A 74 13.35 -5.25 7.35
CA ALA A 74 12.10 -5.97 7.14
C ALA A 74 11.22 -6.01 8.39
N HIS A 75 9.92 -5.91 8.16
CA HIS A 75 8.85 -6.11 9.14
C HIS A 75 7.65 -6.72 8.39
N PRO A 76 6.92 -7.71 8.94
CA PRO A 76 6.94 -8.18 10.34
C PRO A 76 7.98 -9.26 10.65
N VAL A 77 8.63 -9.84 9.63
CA VAL A 77 9.70 -10.84 9.83
C VAL A 77 11.05 -10.12 9.78
N PRO A 78 11.93 -10.29 10.78
CA PRO A 78 13.27 -9.69 10.79
C PRO A 78 14.12 -10.08 9.58
N ASP A 79 15.10 -9.27 9.18
CA ASP A 79 16.08 -9.59 8.14
C ASP A 79 17.52 -9.19 8.51
N ALA A 80 18.47 -9.49 7.64
CA ALA A 80 19.88 -9.19 7.83
C ALA A 80 20.18 -7.68 7.92
N ALA A 81 19.37 -6.83 7.29
CA ALA A 81 19.52 -5.38 7.39
C ALA A 81 19.22 -4.90 8.83
N GLY A 82 18.13 -5.41 9.43
CA GLY A 82 17.81 -5.14 10.84
C GLY A 82 18.88 -5.67 11.80
N GLU A 83 19.47 -6.84 11.51
CA GLU A 83 20.56 -7.38 12.31
C GLU A 83 21.82 -6.49 12.24
N LYS A 84 22.24 -6.11 11.03
CA LYS A 84 23.42 -5.25 10.82
C LYS A 84 23.22 -3.87 11.46
N ALA A 85 22.02 -3.29 11.33
CA ALA A 85 21.72 -1.99 11.92
C ALA A 85 21.72 -2.05 13.45
N ALA A 86 21.14 -3.08 14.07
CA ALA A 86 21.21 -3.29 15.50
C ALA A 86 22.66 -3.51 15.99
N GLY A 87 23.49 -4.23 15.22
CA GLY A 87 24.92 -4.36 15.52
C GLY A 87 25.67 -3.02 15.52
N ARG A 88 25.39 -2.14 14.54
CA ARG A 88 25.94 -0.78 14.50
C ARG A 88 25.45 0.08 15.67
N MET A 89 24.17 -0.02 16.06
CA MET A 89 23.67 0.69 17.25
C MET A 89 24.43 0.30 18.52
N ILE A 90 24.71 -0.99 18.71
CA ILE A 90 25.53 -1.46 19.85
C ILE A 90 26.92 -0.83 19.79
N GLY A 91 27.54 -0.77 18.59
CA GLY A 91 28.84 -0.12 18.41
C GLY A 91 28.83 1.38 18.77
N LEU A 92 27.73 2.10 18.48
CA LEU A 92 27.57 3.51 18.82
C LEU A 92 27.41 3.77 20.33
N LEU A 93 26.94 2.77 21.09
CA LEU A 93 26.83 2.85 22.55
C LEU A 93 28.18 2.70 23.25
N ALA A 94 29.19 2.14 22.58
CA ALA A 94 30.51 1.95 23.16
C ALA A 94 31.21 3.29 23.39
N GLY A 95 31.82 3.46 24.57
CA GLY A 95 32.60 4.65 24.91
C GLY A 95 31.76 5.88 25.25
N LEU A 96 30.48 5.70 25.60
CA LEU A 96 29.68 6.75 26.23
C LEU A 96 30.04 6.89 27.72
N GLY A 97 30.07 8.12 28.22
CA GLY A 97 30.35 8.46 29.61
C GLY A 97 29.10 8.85 30.40
N PRO A 98 29.22 9.11 31.71
CA PRO A 98 28.10 9.49 32.57
C PRO A 98 27.48 10.85 32.20
N ASP A 99 28.24 11.73 31.55
CA ASP A 99 27.77 13.03 31.05
C ASP A 99 27.06 12.93 29.69
N ASP A 100 27.04 11.76 29.06
CA ASP A 100 26.35 11.55 27.78
C ASP A 100 24.87 11.16 28.00
N LEU A 101 24.02 11.46 27.01
CA LEU A 101 22.61 11.08 26.96
C LEU A 101 22.36 10.12 25.80
N VAL A 102 21.73 8.99 26.09
CA VAL A 102 21.12 8.12 25.09
C VAL A 102 19.62 8.40 25.05
N LEU A 103 19.14 8.94 23.93
CA LEU A 103 17.73 9.13 23.65
C LEU A 103 17.22 7.96 22.79
N CYS A 104 16.47 7.04 23.40
CA CYS A 104 15.96 5.85 22.73
C CYS A 104 14.53 6.07 22.21
N LEU A 105 14.32 5.99 20.89
CA LEU A 105 13.05 6.22 20.21
C LEU A 105 12.40 4.88 19.84
N ILE A 106 11.33 4.52 20.54
CA ILE A 106 10.66 3.22 20.36
C ILE A 106 9.25 3.40 19.82
N SER A 107 8.87 2.59 18.83
CA SER A 107 7.48 2.49 18.39
C SER A 107 7.14 1.07 17.92
N GLY A 108 5.86 0.86 17.59
CA GLY A 108 5.35 -0.40 17.06
C GLY A 108 6.21 -1.03 15.97
N GLY A 109 6.34 -2.35 16.01
CA GLY A 109 7.19 -3.11 15.07
C GLY A 109 8.69 -3.15 15.40
N GLY A 110 9.16 -2.43 16.43
CA GLY A 110 10.57 -2.44 16.86
C GLY A 110 11.12 -3.84 17.18
N SER A 111 10.23 -4.75 17.59
CA SER A 111 10.52 -6.17 17.85
C SER A 111 11.17 -6.90 16.67
N ALA A 112 10.72 -6.61 15.45
CA ALA A 112 11.25 -7.20 14.22
C ALA A 112 12.45 -6.41 13.65
N LEU A 113 12.44 -5.09 13.85
CA LEU A 113 13.45 -4.18 13.30
C LEU A 113 14.78 -4.21 14.08
N LEU A 114 14.74 -4.36 15.42
CA LEU A 114 15.92 -4.57 16.27
C LEU A 114 16.30 -6.05 16.32
N ALA A 115 16.84 -6.56 15.22
CA ALA A 115 16.94 -7.99 14.97
C ALA A 115 18.25 -8.68 15.41
N ARG A 116 18.98 -8.17 16.41
CA ARG A 116 20.27 -8.78 16.81
C ARG A 116 20.08 -10.05 17.67
N PRO A 117 20.46 -11.25 17.20
CA PRO A 117 20.50 -12.45 18.04
C PRO A 117 21.59 -12.32 19.11
N ALA A 118 21.53 -13.14 20.15
CA ALA A 118 22.63 -13.22 21.11
C ALA A 118 23.89 -13.85 20.47
N PRO A 119 25.10 -13.63 21.03
CA PRO A 119 26.33 -14.20 20.50
C PRO A 119 26.24 -15.72 20.31
N GLY A 120 26.74 -16.23 19.18
CA GLY A 120 26.69 -17.65 18.84
C GLY A 120 25.38 -18.14 18.18
N ILE A 121 24.31 -17.34 18.19
CA ILE A 121 23.04 -17.68 17.54
C ILE A 121 22.91 -16.93 16.21
N THR A 122 22.53 -17.64 15.14
CA THR A 122 22.26 -17.02 13.85
C THR A 122 20.84 -16.43 13.78
N LEU A 123 20.65 -15.43 12.92
CA LEU A 123 19.31 -14.87 12.68
C LEU A 123 18.33 -15.93 12.15
N ALA A 124 18.81 -16.85 11.30
CA ALA A 124 18.00 -17.92 10.73
C ALA A 124 17.48 -18.89 11.80
N GLU A 125 18.33 -19.29 12.76
CA GLU A 125 17.91 -20.14 13.89
C GLU A 125 16.86 -19.45 14.76
N LYS A 126 17.07 -18.16 15.07
CA LYS A 126 16.10 -17.35 15.83
C LYS A 126 14.75 -17.23 15.12
N GLN A 127 14.76 -17.01 13.80
CA GLN A 127 13.55 -16.97 12.98
C GLN A 127 12.84 -18.33 12.97
N ALA A 128 13.58 -19.42 12.80
CA ALA A 128 13.04 -20.77 12.75
C ALA A 128 12.35 -21.17 14.08
N LEU A 129 12.99 -20.88 15.22
CA LEU A 129 12.42 -21.14 16.54
C LEU A 129 11.17 -20.29 16.81
N THR A 130 11.21 -18.99 16.46
CA THR A 130 10.06 -18.09 16.59
C THR A 130 8.87 -18.59 15.74
N ALA A 131 9.15 -19.05 14.51
CA ALA A 131 8.13 -19.63 13.65
C ALA A 131 7.58 -20.97 14.18
N ALA A 132 8.39 -21.75 14.90
CA ALA A 132 7.92 -22.95 15.58
C ALA A 132 6.93 -22.59 16.69
N LEU A 133 7.31 -21.67 17.60
CA LEU A 133 6.44 -21.20 18.68
C LEU A 133 5.08 -20.67 18.18
N LEU A 134 5.10 -19.85 17.12
CA LEU A 134 3.88 -19.33 16.50
C LEU A 134 2.98 -20.45 15.93
N ARG A 135 3.57 -21.50 15.34
CA ARG A 135 2.80 -22.64 14.81
C ARG A 135 2.24 -23.53 15.92
N SER A 136 2.91 -23.60 17.06
CA SER A 136 2.46 -24.36 18.23
C SER A 136 1.30 -23.69 18.97
N GLY A 137 0.94 -22.45 18.60
CA GLY A 137 -0.12 -21.70 19.27
C GLY A 137 0.32 -21.12 20.61
N ALA A 138 1.62 -20.93 20.83
CA ALA A 138 2.14 -20.33 22.05
C ALA A 138 1.58 -18.93 22.28
N ALA A 139 1.28 -18.60 23.54
CA ALA A 139 0.79 -17.28 23.90
C ALA A 139 1.87 -16.22 23.64
N ILE A 140 1.46 -14.99 23.33
CA ILE A 140 2.40 -13.92 22.96
C ILE A 140 3.41 -13.60 24.09
N GLY A 141 2.99 -13.71 25.35
CA GLY A 141 3.87 -13.56 26.52
C GLY A 141 4.97 -14.61 26.56
N GLU A 142 4.63 -15.89 26.29
CA GLU A 142 5.58 -17.00 26.24
C GLU A 142 6.56 -16.85 25.07
N ILE A 143 6.05 -16.45 23.90
CA ILE A 143 6.88 -16.14 22.73
C ILE A 143 7.86 -15.01 23.06
N ASN A 144 7.40 -13.97 23.73
CA ASN A 144 8.24 -12.84 24.11
C ASN A 144 9.29 -13.22 25.15
N CYS A 145 8.96 -14.05 26.14
CA CYS A 145 9.91 -14.61 27.10
C CYS A 145 11.09 -15.26 26.36
N VAL A 146 10.83 -16.22 25.46
CA VAL A 146 11.90 -16.86 24.66
C VAL A 146 12.64 -15.85 23.78
N ARG A 147 11.93 -14.95 23.09
CA ARG A 147 12.56 -13.98 22.17
C ARG A 147 13.49 -12.99 22.86
N LYS A 148 13.19 -12.59 24.10
CA LYS A 148 14.05 -11.69 24.90
C LYS A 148 15.35 -12.41 25.26
N HIS A 149 15.26 -13.66 25.75
CA HIS A 149 16.42 -14.48 26.10
C HIS A 149 17.33 -14.85 24.92
N LEU A 150 16.84 -14.80 23.68
CA LEU A 150 17.63 -15.06 22.47
C LEU A 150 18.09 -13.79 21.73
N SER A 151 18.17 -12.64 22.39
CA SER A 151 18.49 -11.36 21.75
C SER A 151 19.60 -10.62 22.47
N ALA A 152 20.54 -10.02 21.74
CA ALA A 152 21.55 -9.14 22.33
C ALA A 152 21.01 -7.76 22.78
N VAL A 153 19.80 -7.37 22.37
CA VAL A 153 19.27 -5.99 22.57
C VAL A 153 17.91 -5.92 23.25
N LYS A 154 17.19 -7.04 23.42
CA LYS A 154 15.86 -7.08 24.04
C LYS A 154 15.96 -7.38 25.54
N GLY A 155 14.87 -7.18 26.27
CA GLY A 155 14.79 -7.50 27.70
C GLY A 155 15.81 -6.72 28.52
N GLY A 156 15.88 -5.40 28.33
CA GLY A 156 16.75 -4.50 29.09
C GLY A 156 18.20 -4.46 28.61
N ARG A 157 18.64 -5.35 27.70
CA ARG A 157 20.04 -5.39 27.28
C ARG A 157 20.51 -4.14 26.54
N LEU A 158 19.64 -3.46 25.80
CA LEU A 158 20.04 -2.19 25.16
C LEU A 158 20.27 -1.10 26.22
N ALA A 159 19.49 -1.09 27.30
CA ALA A 159 19.75 -0.18 28.43
C ALA A 159 21.03 -0.54 29.18
N ALA A 160 21.29 -1.82 29.41
CA ALA A 160 22.54 -2.26 30.04
C ALA A 160 23.77 -1.85 29.22
N LEU A 161 23.69 -1.91 27.89
CA LEU A 161 24.75 -1.46 26.98
C LEU A 161 24.93 0.06 26.92
N ALA A 162 23.93 0.84 27.34
CA ALA A 162 24.02 2.30 27.38
C ALA A 162 24.76 2.83 28.62
N ALA A 163 24.88 2.02 29.67
CA ALA A 163 25.61 2.40 30.88
C ALA A 163 27.09 2.70 30.58
N PRO A 164 27.70 3.72 31.20
CA PRO A 164 27.18 4.55 32.29
C PRO A 164 26.34 5.77 31.85
N ALA A 165 26.08 5.97 30.56
CA ALA A 165 25.33 7.13 30.08
C ALA A 165 23.86 7.10 30.53
N ARG A 166 23.30 8.29 30.75
CA ARG A 166 21.88 8.42 31.09
C ARG A 166 21.02 7.96 29.91
N LEU A 167 20.01 7.12 30.16
CA LEU A 167 19.08 6.65 29.13
C LEU A 167 17.69 7.23 29.33
N VAL A 168 17.14 7.85 28.28
CA VAL A 168 15.74 8.29 28.23
C VAL A 168 15.06 7.61 27.03
N THR A 169 14.04 6.80 27.29
CA THR A 169 13.22 6.18 26.26
C THR A 169 11.95 6.99 26.02
N LEU A 170 11.73 7.41 24.78
CA LEU A 170 10.46 7.99 24.33
C LEU A 170 9.74 6.94 23.47
N ALA A 171 8.58 6.48 23.93
CA ALA A 171 7.86 5.38 23.32
C ALA A 171 6.46 5.77 22.83
N ILE A 172 6.12 5.32 21.62
CA ILE A 172 4.77 5.31 21.07
C ILE A 172 4.24 3.89 21.15
N SER A 173 3.19 3.67 21.95
CA SER A 173 2.60 2.35 22.13
C SER A 173 1.61 1.98 21.03
N ASP A 174 1.74 0.77 20.50
CA ASP A 174 0.71 0.07 19.72
C ASP A 174 0.26 -1.23 20.40
N VAL A 175 0.61 -1.42 21.67
CA VAL A 175 0.34 -2.63 22.46
C VAL A 175 -0.86 -2.38 23.38
N PRO A 176 -1.90 -3.24 23.35
CA PRO A 176 -2.98 -3.19 24.34
C PRO A 176 -2.45 -3.22 25.78
N GLY A 177 -2.86 -2.26 26.60
CA GLY A 177 -2.42 -2.13 27.99
C GLY A 177 -1.05 -1.43 28.18
N ASP A 178 -0.41 -0.98 27.10
CA ASP A 178 0.78 -0.12 27.10
C ASP A 178 2.00 -0.62 27.93
N ASP A 179 2.10 -1.92 28.20
CA ASP A 179 3.21 -2.50 28.97
C ASP A 179 4.58 -2.25 28.30
N PRO A 180 5.48 -1.46 28.92
CA PRO A 180 6.80 -1.15 28.38
C PRO A 180 7.68 -2.39 28.11
N SER A 181 7.50 -3.47 28.87
CA SER A 181 8.26 -4.72 28.73
C SER A 181 7.87 -5.50 27.46
N VAL A 182 6.67 -5.24 26.93
CA VAL A 182 6.11 -5.85 25.72
C VAL A 182 6.41 -5.01 24.49
N ILE A 183 6.34 -3.67 24.60
CA ILE A 183 6.62 -2.74 23.50
C ILE A 183 8.04 -2.96 22.97
N ALA A 184 8.15 -3.33 21.69
CA ALA A 184 9.41 -3.73 21.05
C ALA A 184 10.20 -4.85 21.78
N SER A 185 9.54 -5.62 22.66
CA SER A 185 10.14 -6.57 23.61
C SER A 185 11.09 -5.92 24.63
N GLY A 186 10.75 -4.72 25.10
CA GLY A 186 11.38 -4.06 26.24
C GLY A 186 12.90 -3.93 26.12
N PRO A 187 13.47 -3.38 25.04
CA PRO A 187 14.94 -3.27 24.91
C PRO A 187 15.58 -2.43 26.03
N THR A 188 14.81 -1.51 26.62
CA THR A 188 15.26 -0.55 27.63
C THR A 188 14.54 -0.73 28.98
N VAL A 189 13.88 -1.87 29.20
CA VAL A 189 13.10 -2.17 30.41
C VAL A 189 13.57 -3.51 30.97
N ALA A 190 13.69 -3.60 32.30
CA ALA A 190 14.09 -4.84 32.96
C ALA A 190 13.11 -5.98 32.61
N ASP A 191 13.64 -7.16 32.36
CA ASP A 191 12.84 -8.32 31.98
C ASP A 191 12.60 -9.21 33.19
N PRO A 192 11.37 -9.31 33.72
CA PRO A 192 11.09 -10.14 34.89
C PRO A 192 11.18 -11.63 34.58
N THR A 193 11.08 -12.02 33.31
CA THR A 193 11.13 -13.42 32.90
C THR A 193 12.54 -14.00 33.00
N THR A 194 12.67 -15.31 33.13
CA THR A 194 13.96 -15.98 33.37
C THR A 194 14.35 -16.97 32.26
N LEU A 195 15.63 -17.35 32.22
CA LEU A 195 16.10 -18.44 31.37
C LEU A 195 15.37 -19.76 31.66
N ALA A 196 15.00 -20.02 32.92
CA ALA A 196 14.25 -21.21 33.30
C ALA A 196 12.87 -21.23 32.63
N GLU A 197 12.13 -20.12 32.70
CA GLU A 197 10.83 -20.00 32.04
C GLU A 197 10.95 -20.11 30.52
N ALA A 198 12.00 -19.55 29.91
CA ALA A 198 12.23 -19.69 28.48
C ALA A 198 12.43 -21.16 28.07
N ARG A 199 13.18 -21.95 28.87
CA ARG A 199 13.34 -23.39 28.66
C ARG A 199 12.02 -24.14 28.86
N ASP A 200 11.26 -23.79 29.91
CA ASP A 200 9.96 -24.40 30.21
C ASP A 200 8.94 -24.17 29.10
N VAL A 201 8.93 -22.97 28.50
CA VAL A 201 8.09 -22.68 27.33
C VAL A 201 8.45 -23.60 26.17
N LEU A 202 9.74 -23.76 25.85
CA LEU A 202 10.16 -24.66 24.75
C LEU A 202 9.77 -26.11 25.03
N ALA A 203 9.95 -26.58 26.27
CA ALA A 203 9.56 -27.92 26.70
C ALA A 203 8.04 -28.14 26.61
N ARG A 204 7.24 -27.19 27.09
CA ARG A 204 5.76 -27.24 27.06
C ARG A 204 5.20 -27.44 25.65
N TYR A 205 5.83 -26.83 24.66
CA TYR A 205 5.42 -26.93 23.25
C TYR A 205 6.17 -28.03 22.47
N GLY A 206 7.01 -28.83 23.12
CA GLY A 206 7.78 -29.91 22.48
C GLY A 206 8.74 -29.41 21.41
N ILE A 207 9.26 -28.18 21.55
CA ILE A 207 10.16 -27.56 20.57
C ILE A 207 11.60 -27.82 20.98
N ALA A 208 12.31 -28.67 20.23
CA ALA A 208 13.74 -28.88 20.42
C ALA A 208 14.54 -27.69 19.86
N PRO A 209 15.28 -26.93 20.70
CA PRO A 209 16.13 -25.85 20.22
C PRO A 209 17.38 -26.40 19.49
N PRO A 210 17.88 -25.70 18.45
CA PRO A 210 19.20 -25.96 17.87
C PRO A 210 20.32 -25.93 18.93
N PRO A 211 21.46 -26.62 18.73
CA PRO A 211 22.53 -26.73 19.73
C PRO A 211 23.04 -25.38 20.25
N ALA A 212 23.21 -24.39 19.38
CA ALA A 212 23.66 -23.04 19.78
C ALA A 212 22.65 -22.33 20.69
N ILE A 213 21.34 -22.47 20.40
CA ILE A 213 20.27 -21.91 21.24
C ILE A 213 20.17 -22.67 22.56
N ALA A 214 20.30 -24.01 22.54
CA ALA A 214 20.31 -24.83 23.75
C ALA A 214 21.48 -24.45 24.68
N ALA A 215 22.68 -24.31 24.13
CA ALA A 215 23.86 -23.88 24.87
C ALA A 215 23.68 -22.48 25.48
N HIS A 216 23.18 -21.52 24.68
CA HIS A 216 22.91 -20.16 25.17
C HIS A 216 21.86 -20.14 26.28
N LEU A 217 20.77 -20.91 26.14
CA LEU A 217 19.73 -20.96 27.16
C LEU A 217 20.18 -21.67 28.44
N ASN A 218 21.23 -22.49 28.40
CA ASN A 218 21.78 -23.18 29.57
C ASN A 218 22.91 -22.39 30.26
N ASP A 219 23.40 -21.31 29.66
CA ASP A 219 24.42 -20.45 30.24
C ASP A 219 23.80 -19.46 31.23
N PRO A 220 24.13 -19.51 32.54
CA PRO A 220 23.63 -18.54 33.51
C PRO A 220 24.02 -17.09 33.20
N ALA A 221 25.15 -16.87 32.50
CA ALA A 221 25.58 -15.53 32.09
C ALA A 221 24.70 -14.94 30.97
N ALA A 222 23.88 -15.75 30.31
CA ALA A 222 22.93 -15.34 29.28
C ALA A 222 21.60 -14.84 29.84
N GLU A 223 21.46 -14.63 31.16
CA GLU A 223 20.24 -14.11 31.76
C GLU A 223 19.96 -12.66 31.27
N THR A 224 18.68 -12.29 31.24
CA THR A 224 18.26 -10.91 30.95
C THR A 224 18.38 -10.03 32.20
N PRO A 225 18.78 -8.75 32.07
CA PRO A 225 18.84 -7.82 33.20
C PRO A 225 17.52 -7.75 33.99
N LYS A 226 17.59 -8.09 35.28
CA LYS A 226 16.48 -7.99 36.24
C LYS A 226 16.40 -6.61 36.92
N ALA A 227 17.51 -5.90 36.93
CA ALA A 227 17.62 -4.51 37.33
C ALA A 227 18.40 -3.75 36.25
N LEU A 228 18.05 -2.49 36.05
CA LEU A 228 18.72 -1.59 35.11
C LEU A 228 19.30 -0.39 35.87
N PRO A 229 20.37 0.22 35.33
CA PRO A 229 20.83 1.53 35.79
C PRO A 229 19.73 2.59 35.58
N ASP A 230 19.91 3.76 36.20
CA ASP A 230 18.93 4.84 36.15
C ASP A 230 18.53 5.16 34.70
N SER A 231 17.30 4.79 34.37
CA SER A 231 16.73 4.85 33.03
C SER A 231 15.31 5.33 33.10
N GLU A 232 15.00 6.29 32.25
CA GLU A 232 13.71 6.93 32.21
C GLU A 232 12.90 6.39 31.03
N TYR A 233 11.64 6.02 31.26
CA TYR A 233 10.74 5.54 30.21
C TYR A 233 9.48 6.38 30.16
N ARG A 234 9.26 7.07 29.02
CA ARG A 234 8.12 7.95 28.80
C ARG A 234 7.26 7.43 27.66
N LEU A 235 6.01 7.07 27.97
CA LEU A 235 4.97 6.86 26.96
C LEU A 235 4.48 8.23 26.46
N ILE A 236 4.92 8.61 25.27
CA ILE A 236 4.59 9.92 24.68
C ILE A 236 3.26 9.90 23.92
N ALA A 237 2.88 8.73 23.39
CA ALA A 237 1.58 8.51 22.78
C ALA A 237 1.05 7.10 23.09
N THR A 238 -0.22 7.04 23.46
CA THR A 238 -0.95 5.79 23.74
C THR A 238 -2.27 5.75 22.96
N PRO A 239 -2.83 4.55 22.75
CA PRO A 239 -4.17 4.41 22.18
C PRO A 239 -5.23 5.18 22.98
N GLN A 240 -5.20 5.14 24.32
CA GLN A 240 -6.10 5.89 25.19
C GLN A 240 -6.08 7.42 24.92
N ARG A 241 -4.90 8.05 24.88
CA ARG A 241 -4.77 9.50 24.59
C ARG A 241 -5.38 9.87 23.23
N SER A 242 -5.28 8.95 22.26
CA SER A 242 -5.87 9.15 20.94
C SER A 242 -7.40 9.05 20.98
N LEU A 243 -7.97 8.16 21.79
CA LEU A 243 -9.42 8.10 22.03
C LEU A 243 -9.93 9.35 22.73
N GLU A 244 -9.21 9.86 23.72
CA GLU A 244 -9.53 11.10 24.43
C GLU A 244 -9.53 12.32 23.50
N ALA A 245 -8.53 12.42 22.61
CA ALA A 245 -8.50 13.47 21.59
C ALA A 245 -9.72 13.38 20.64
N ALA A 246 -10.16 12.18 20.28
CA ALA A 246 -11.38 11.99 19.51
C ALA A 246 -12.64 12.39 20.32
N ALA A 247 -12.68 12.05 21.61
CA ALA A 247 -13.77 12.35 22.53
C ALA A 247 -13.96 13.85 22.73
N LEU A 248 -12.86 14.61 22.87
CA LEU A 248 -12.89 16.07 22.97
C LEU A 248 -13.54 16.70 21.73
N VAL A 249 -13.21 16.20 20.54
CA VAL A 249 -13.86 16.69 19.30
C VAL A 249 -15.33 16.32 19.24
N ALA A 250 -15.71 15.15 19.76
CA ALA A 250 -17.11 14.75 19.83
C ALA A 250 -17.93 15.64 20.78
N ALA A 251 -17.40 15.87 21.98
CA ALA A 251 -18.01 16.72 22.99
C ALA A 251 -18.21 18.16 22.48
N ARG A 252 -17.20 18.72 21.81
CA ARG A 252 -17.30 20.05 21.16
C ARG A 252 -18.34 20.11 20.04
N ALA A 253 -18.69 18.98 19.45
CA ALA A 253 -19.75 18.86 18.45
C ALA A 253 -21.13 18.57 19.06
N GLY A 254 -21.27 18.62 20.39
CA GLY A 254 -22.53 18.35 21.09
C GLY A 254 -22.92 16.86 21.16
N LEU A 255 -21.97 15.94 20.94
CA LEU A 255 -22.19 14.50 21.05
C LEU A 255 -21.62 14.00 22.37
N MET A 256 -22.35 13.14 23.09
CA MET A 256 -21.86 12.51 24.31
C MET A 256 -20.87 11.37 23.97
N PRO A 257 -19.58 11.47 24.33
CA PRO A 257 -18.64 10.39 24.07
C PRO A 257 -18.75 9.28 25.11
N LEU A 258 -18.80 8.03 24.63
CA LEU A 258 -18.65 6.82 25.44
C LEU A 258 -17.37 6.10 25.02
N LEU A 259 -16.36 6.11 25.89
CA LEU A 259 -15.10 5.39 25.68
C LEU A 259 -15.24 4.00 26.27
N LEU A 260 -15.10 2.96 25.44
CA LEU A 260 -15.14 1.56 25.87
C LEU A 260 -13.77 1.03 26.31
N GLY A 261 -12.74 1.88 26.30
CA GLY A 261 -11.36 1.50 26.53
C GLY A 261 -10.56 1.29 25.24
N ASP A 262 -9.27 1.09 25.42
CA ASP A 262 -8.25 1.08 24.38
C ASP A 262 -7.51 -0.26 24.23
N ALA A 263 -7.82 -1.23 25.09
CA ALA A 263 -7.28 -2.58 25.12
C ALA A 263 -8.33 -3.65 24.79
N LEU A 264 -9.30 -3.36 23.91
CA LEU A 264 -10.29 -4.37 23.52
C LEU A 264 -9.67 -5.42 22.60
N GLU A 265 -9.65 -6.66 23.05
CA GLU A 265 -9.17 -7.81 22.28
C GLU A 265 -10.28 -8.85 22.09
N GLY A 266 -10.17 -9.62 21.00
CA GLY A 266 -11.07 -10.73 20.73
C GLY A 266 -11.55 -10.79 19.29
N GLU A 267 -12.47 -11.70 19.01
CA GLU A 267 -12.97 -11.93 17.65
C GLU A 267 -13.82 -10.73 17.19
N ALA A 268 -13.44 -10.13 16.06
CA ALA A 268 -14.01 -8.89 15.54
C ALA A 268 -15.53 -8.94 15.39
N ARG A 269 -16.07 -10.10 14.96
CA ARG A 269 -17.53 -10.28 14.82
C ARG A 269 -18.27 -10.25 16.16
N GLU A 270 -17.67 -10.73 17.25
CA GLU A 270 -18.29 -10.73 18.57
C GLU A 270 -18.25 -9.34 19.18
N MET A 271 -17.12 -8.63 19.05
CA MET A 271 -17.00 -7.23 19.45
C MET A 271 -18.05 -6.34 18.76
N ALA A 272 -18.26 -6.53 17.46
CA ALA A 272 -19.26 -5.78 16.71
C ALA A 272 -20.70 -6.02 17.22
N LYS A 273 -21.04 -7.26 17.60
CA LYS A 273 -22.35 -7.59 18.18
C LYS A 273 -22.57 -6.89 19.51
N VAL A 274 -21.57 -6.91 20.40
CA VAL A 274 -21.63 -6.23 21.70
C VAL A 274 -21.83 -4.73 21.51
N MET A 275 -21.04 -4.09 20.65
CA MET A 275 -21.18 -2.66 20.37
C MET A 275 -22.53 -2.32 19.72
N ALA A 276 -23.06 -3.18 18.85
CA ALA A 276 -24.40 -3.00 18.29
C ALA A 276 -25.50 -3.10 19.36
N GLY A 277 -25.31 -3.96 20.37
CA GLY A 277 -26.17 -4.03 21.55
C GLY A 277 -26.17 -2.72 22.35
N VAL A 278 -24.99 -2.18 22.64
CA VAL A 278 -24.83 -0.87 23.31
C VAL A 278 -25.51 0.25 22.52
N VAL A 279 -25.32 0.27 21.21
CA VAL A 279 -25.99 1.23 20.30
C VAL A 279 -27.51 1.16 20.40
N LYS A 280 -28.08 -0.05 20.39
CA LYS A 280 -29.53 -0.24 20.53
C LYS A 280 -30.03 0.25 21.89
N SER A 281 -29.29 -0.04 22.96
CA SER A 281 -29.60 0.44 24.32
C SER A 281 -29.57 1.97 24.41
N ILE A 282 -28.54 2.63 23.88
CA ILE A 282 -28.47 4.10 23.87
C ILE A 282 -29.66 4.72 23.13
N ARG A 283 -30.06 4.12 21.99
CA ARG A 283 -31.16 4.64 21.19
C ARG A 283 -32.53 4.43 21.84
N ALA A 284 -32.77 3.26 22.43
CA ALA A 284 -34.06 2.90 23.00
C ALA A 284 -34.25 3.38 24.45
N HIS A 285 -33.18 3.35 25.23
CA HIS A 285 -33.21 3.53 26.69
C HIS A 285 -32.31 4.65 27.19
N GLN A 286 -31.55 5.33 26.32
CA GLN A 286 -30.61 6.40 26.70
C GLN A 286 -29.57 5.94 27.75
N GLN A 287 -29.18 4.66 27.69
CA GLN A 287 -28.22 4.04 28.60
C GLN A 287 -27.13 3.29 27.80
N PRO A 288 -25.86 3.32 28.24
CA PRO A 288 -25.37 3.95 29.47
C PRO A 288 -25.19 5.47 29.38
N VAL A 289 -25.38 6.05 28.19
CA VAL A 289 -25.24 7.50 27.96
C VAL A 289 -26.44 8.06 27.19
N PRO A 290 -26.79 9.34 27.39
CA PRO A 290 -27.88 9.96 26.66
C PRO A 290 -27.57 10.09 25.16
N PHE A 291 -28.64 10.06 24.38
CA PHE A 291 -28.58 10.29 22.95
C PHE A 291 -28.67 11.81 22.65
N PRO A 292 -27.89 12.39 21.70
CA PRO A 292 -26.96 11.77 20.75
C PRO A 292 -25.58 11.45 21.33
N ALA A 293 -25.04 10.28 20.99
CA ALA A 293 -23.76 9.80 21.51
C ALA A 293 -22.79 9.38 20.39
N VAL A 294 -21.51 9.25 20.74
CA VAL A 294 -20.49 8.56 19.95
C VAL A 294 -19.86 7.47 20.79
N ILE A 295 -19.66 6.29 20.20
CA ILE A 295 -18.95 5.20 20.87
C ILE A 295 -17.52 5.14 20.31
N LEU A 296 -16.55 5.25 21.20
CA LEU A 296 -15.12 5.24 20.90
C LEU A 296 -14.50 3.99 21.51
N SER A 297 -13.69 3.29 20.74
CA SER A 297 -13.02 2.07 21.19
C SER A 297 -11.66 1.89 20.51
N GLY A 298 -10.70 1.38 21.27
CA GLY A 298 -9.37 0.99 20.81
C GLY A 298 -9.06 -0.46 21.19
N GLY A 299 -8.07 -1.04 20.54
CA GLY A 299 -7.61 -2.40 20.77
C GLY A 299 -7.30 -3.14 19.47
N GLU A 300 -7.03 -4.44 19.57
CA GLU A 300 -6.69 -5.31 18.45
C GLU A 300 -7.70 -6.47 18.32
N ALA A 301 -8.60 -6.34 17.35
CA ALA A 301 -9.54 -7.40 17.01
C ALA A 301 -8.86 -8.47 16.15
N THR A 302 -9.10 -9.73 16.47
CA THR A 302 -8.65 -10.89 15.71
C THR A 302 -9.76 -11.38 14.78
N VAL A 303 -9.37 -12.01 13.67
CA VAL A 303 -10.30 -12.68 12.77
C VAL A 303 -9.83 -14.12 12.62
N THR A 304 -10.59 -15.06 13.16
CA THR A 304 -10.27 -16.48 13.08
C THR A 304 -10.49 -16.99 11.66
N LEU A 305 -9.39 -17.24 10.92
CA LEU A 305 -9.45 -17.85 9.60
C LEU A 305 -9.61 -19.37 9.76
N ARG A 306 -10.76 -19.93 9.40
CA ARG A 306 -10.98 -21.39 9.40
C ARG A 306 -10.10 -22.03 8.33
N ALA A 307 -9.47 -23.16 8.67
CA ALA A 307 -8.59 -23.91 7.76
C ALA A 307 -9.31 -24.20 6.43
N GLY A 308 -8.67 -23.88 5.31
CA GLY A 308 -9.26 -23.89 3.96
C GLY A 308 -9.71 -22.51 3.44
N GLN A 309 -9.62 -21.44 4.24
CA GLN A 309 -9.92 -20.05 3.84
C GLN A 309 -8.77 -19.06 4.13
N GLY A 310 -7.52 -19.52 4.08
CA GLY A 310 -6.36 -18.65 4.21
C GLY A 310 -5.92 -18.07 2.86
N ARG A 311 -6.10 -16.76 2.67
CA ARG A 311 -5.25 -16.00 1.74
C ARG A 311 -3.82 -16.13 2.24
N ALA A 312 -2.96 -16.80 1.48
CA ALA A 312 -1.56 -16.99 1.81
C ALA A 312 -0.85 -15.62 1.88
N GLN A 313 -0.50 -15.20 3.10
CA GLN A 313 0.73 -14.44 3.29
C GLN A 313 1.86 -15.34 2.78
N ARG A 314 2.52 -14.91 1.70
CA ARG A 314 3.56 -15.67 1.02
C ARG A 314 4.64 -16.11 2.00
N ARG A 315 4.73 -17.41 2.23
CA ARG A 315 5.99 -18.07 2.58
C ARG A 315 6.87 -18.08 1.35
N ILE A 316 8.08 -17.57 1.53
CA ILE A 316 9.28 -17.91 0.77
C ILE A 316 9.38 -19.44 0.74
N ARG A 317 9.50 -20.01 -0.46
CA ARG A 317 10.00 -21.38 -0.62
C ARG A 317 11.27 -21.29 -1.46
N PRO A 318 12.42 -21.76 -0.95
CA PRO A 318 13.57 -22.09 -1.78
C PRO A 318 13.23 -23.40 -2.52
N GLY A 319 13.33 -23.41 -3.83
CA GLY A 319 13.61 -24.64 -4.57
C GLY A 319 15.11 -24.69 -4.83
N ALA A 320 15.83 -25.81 -4.92
CA ALA A 320 15.59 -27.25 -4.78
C ALA A 320 16.69 -27.87 -5.66
N GLY A 321 17.57 -28.67 -5.09
CA GLY A 321 18.38 -29.65 -5.84
C GLY A 321 17.76 -31.04 -5.69
N PRO A 322 17.96 -31.96 -6.65
CA PRO A 322 17.12 -33.15 -6.82
C PRO A 322 17.70 -34.41 -6.16
N GLY A 323 16.84 -35.38 -5.83
CA GLY A 323 17.28 -36.74 -5.51
C GLY A 323 16.22 -37.67 -4.94
N ALA A 324 15.90 -38.69 -5.74
CA ALA A 324 15.55 -40.07 -5.38
C ALA A 324 14.18 -40.42 -4.72
N GLU A 325 13.34 -41.03 -5.56
CA GLU A 325 12.81 -42.41 -5.47
C GLU A 325 12.29 -42.98 -4.13
N GLY A 326 11.13 -43.65 -4.21
CA GLY A 326 10.84 -44.78 -3.30
C GLY A 326 9.39 -45.01 -2.86
N LEU A 327 8.56 -45.56 -3.75
CA LEU A 327 7.75 -46.78 -3.51
C LEU A 327 7.04 -47.03 -2.16
N ARG A 328 5.69 -47.07 -2.20
CA ARG A 328 4.78 -48.23 -1.87
C ARG A 328 3.51 -47.88 -1.06
N ARG A 329 2.38 -48.13 -1.75
CA ARG A 329 1.14 -48.88 -1.43
C ARG A 329 0.69 -49.13 0.03
N GLY A 330 -0.64 -49.03 0.19
CA GLY A 330 -1.50 -49.72 1.17
C GLY A 330 -2.02 -48.75 2.25
N GLY A 331 -3.30 -48.63 2.59
CA GLY A 331 -4.49 -49.45 2.38
C GLY A 331 -5.31 -49.38 3.68
N GLY A 332 -6.61 -49.06 3.58
CA GLY A 332 -7.61 -49.37 4.62
C GLY A 332 -7.77 -48.41 5.81
N HIS A 333 -8.85 -47.63 5.83
CA HIS A 333 -10.02 -47.89 6.69
C HIS A 333 -11.03 -46.73 6.59
N ARG A 334 -12.21 -47.04 6.05
CA ARG A 334 -13.41 -46.19 6.16
C ARG A 334 -14.26 -46.73 7.30
N LEU A 335 -14.54 -45.89 8.29
CA LEU A 335 -15.65 -46.08 9.21
C LEU A 335 -16.60 -44.87 9.13
N ARG A 336 -17.88 -45.22 9.05
CA ARG A 336 -19.05 -44.37 8.85
C ARG A 336 -19.30 -43.51 10.10
N HIS A 337 -19.84 -42.30 9.93
CA HIS A 337 -20.99 -41.89 10.74
C HIS A 337 -21.93 -40.93 10.00
N ARG A 338 -23.21 -41.14 10.33
CA ARG A 338 -24.42 -40.72 9.61
C ARG A 338 -24.70 -39.22 9.66
N ARG A 339 -25.41 -38.81 8.61
CA ARG A 339 -26.16 -37.55 8.43
C ARG A 339 -27.10 -37.28 9.60
N HIS A 340 -27.09 -36.06 10.13
CA HIS A 340 -28.29 -35.40 10.63
C HIS A 340 -28.55 -34.12 9.82
N ARG A 341 -29.68 -34.15 9.12
CA ARG A 341 -30.33 -33.01 8.46
C ARG A 341 -31.08 -32.23 9.55
N ARG A 342 -30.76 -30.96 9.77
CA ARG A 342 -31.73 -29.97 10.28
C ARG A 342 -31.72 -28.76 9.33
N LEU A 343 -32.92 -28.39 8.91
CA LEU A 343 -33.28 -27.36 7.96
C LEU A 343 -33.77 -26.13 8.73
N ARG A 344 -33.39 -24.94 8.21
CA ARG A 344 -33.97 -23.60 8.38
C ARG A 344 -33.82 -22.95 9.78
N GLY A 345 -33.52 -21.66 9.92
CA GLY A 345 -33.30 -20.59 8.94
C GLY A 345 -32.55 -19.46 9.64
N GLN A 346 -31.56 -18.87 8.97
CA GLN A 346 -30.72 -17.81 9.52
C GLN A 346 -30.80 -16.60 8.59
N CYS A 347 -31.50 -15.56 9.06
CA CYS A 347 -31.43 -14.22 8.49
C CYS A 347 -29.98 -13.73 8.64
N ARG A 348 -29.22 -13.75 7.55
CA ARG A 348 -27.86 -13.19 7.49
C ARG A 348 -27.94 -11.71 7.15
N GLY A 349 -27.78 -10.87 8.16
CA GLY A 349 -27.30 -9.50 7.99
C GLY A 349 -25.79 -9.53 7.81
N ASP A 350 -25.32 -9.47 6.56
CA ASP A 350 -23.90 -9.43 6.22
C ASP A 350 -23.30 -8.05 6.56
N HIS A 351 -22.49 -8.01 7.61
CA HIS A 351 -21.63 -6.87 7.91
C HIS A 351 -20.28 -7.02 7.19
N ARG A 352 -20.08 -6.21 6.14
CA ARG A 352 -18.77 -5.99 5.47
C ARG A 352 -17.88 -5.07 6.32
N PRO A 353 -16.53 -5.22 6.30
CA PRO A 353 -15.62 -4.22 6.84
C PRO A 353 -15.60 -2.99 5.92
N ARG A 354 -15.89 -1.81 6.47
CA ARG A 354 -15.82 -0.52 5.75
C ARG A 354 -14.43 0.08 5.91
N HIS A 355 -13.77 0.46 4.81
CA HIS A 355 -12.66 1.42 4.84
C HIS A 355 -13.21 2.85 5.05
N PRO A 356 -12.44 3.75 5.72
CA PRO A 356 -12.94 5.02 6.21
C PRO A 356 -12.71 6.15 5.19
N GLY A 357 -13.78 6.58 4.54
CA GLY A 357 -13.73 7.68 3.56
C GLY A 357 -15.09 8.08 3.01
N ALA A 358 -16.06 8.38 3.87
CA ALA A 358 -17.33 8.99 3.45
C ALA A 358 -17.83 10.00 4.50
N ARG A 359 -17.86 11.28 4.12
CA ARG A 359 -18.77 12.28 4.72
C ARG A 359 -19.97 12.41 3.77
N PRO A 360 -21.22 12.47 4.28
CA PRO A 360 -22.40 12.50 3.42
C PRO A 360 -22.82 13.94 3.06
N HIS A 361 -23.25 14.17 1.81
CA HIS A 361 -24.10 15.29 1.39
C HIS A 361 -25.30 14.74 0.56
N PRO A 362 -26.40 15.51 0.37
CA PRO A 362 -27.77 15.03 0.58
C PRO A 362 -28.59 14.88 -0.70
N GLY A 363 -29.67 14.07 -0.63
CA GLY A 363 -30.66 13.84 -1.70
C GLY A 363 -30.29 12.63 -2.55
N THR A 364 -31.14 11.62 -2.80
CA THR A 364 -32.60 11.59 -2.90
C THR A 364 -33.16 10.27 -2.36
N SER A 365 -34.29 10.39 -1.68
CA SER A 365 -35.17 9.30 -1.23
C SER A 365 -36.04 8.75 -2.35
N SER A 366 -36.42 7.48 -2.24
CA SER A 366 -37.80 7.08 -2.49
C SER A 366 -38.27 6.14 -1.38
N GLY A 367 -39.20 6.65 -0.56
CA GLY A 367 -40.01 5.85 0.36
C GLY A 367 -39.45 5.65 1.77
N ILE A 368 -39.59 6.67 2.63
CA ILE A 368 -40.12 6.61 4.01
C ILE A 368 -39.78 7.95 4.69
N SER A 369 -40.84 8.74 4.88
CA SER A 369 -41.07 9.82 5.86
C SER A 369 -39.88 10.64 6.37
N SER A 370 -39.95 11.93 6.04
CA SER A 370 -39.27 13.05 6.66
C SER A 370 -39.45 13.09 8.19
N SER A 371 -38.33 13.26 8.90
CA SER A 371 -38.13 14.04 10.15
C SER A 371 -37.02 13.43 11.04
N GLY A 372 -35.92 14.17 11.23
CA GLY A 372 -35.00 14.02 12.37
C GLY A 372 -34.06 12.80 12.43
N LYS A 373 -33.08 12.66 11.53
CA LYS A 373 -32.00 11.64 11.69
C LYS A 373 -30.86 12.16 12.56
N ARG A 374 -31.15 12.06 13.85
CA ARG A 374 -30.29 12.16 15.03
C ARG A 374 -29.13 11.14 14.95
N PHE A 375 -27.87 11.56 15.18
CA PHE A 375 -26.62 10.81 14.91
C PHE A 375 -26.17 9.85 16.04
N LEU A 376 -25.70 8.66 15.65
CA LEU A 376 -24.89 7.74 16.47
C LEU A 376 -23.81 7.13 15.56
N ARG A 377 -22.53 7.27 15.93
CA ARG A 377 -21.39 6.81 15.12
C ARG A 377 -20.48 5.94 15.98
N ILE A 378 -20.09 4.78 15.46
CA ILE A 378 -19.12 3.87 16.11
C ILE A 378 -17.74 4.15 15.50
N PHE A 379 -16.73 4.36 16.34
CA PHE A 379 -15.34 4.51 15.93
C PHE A 379 -14.48 3.38 16.51
N GLN A 380 -13.81 2.61 15.63
CA GLN A 380 -12.90 1.51 15.97
C GLN A 380 -11.52 1.73 15.33
N GLY A 381 -10.46 1.26 15.99
CA GLY A 381 -9.14 1.05 15.36
C GLY A 381 -8.16 2.21 15.44
N VAL A 382 -8.25 3.06 16.46
CA VAL A 382 -7.38 4.24 16.61
C VAL A 382 -5.91 3.86 16.86
N GLY A 383 -5.60 2.87 17.71
CA GLY A 383 -4.21 2.53 18.08
C GLY A 383 -3.30 2.18 16.89
N ARG A 384 -3.67 1.16 16.10
CA ARG A 384 -2.86 0.73 14.94
C ARG A 384 -2.83 1.76 13.80
N SER A 385 -4.00 2.35 13.50
CA SER A 385 -4.15 3.30 12.38
C SER A 385 -3.38 4.60 12.60
N CYS A 386 -3.15 5.00 13.86
CA CYS A 386 -2.38 6.20 14.18
C CYS A 386 -0.90 6.06 13.81
N SER A 387 -0.27 4.93 14.16
CA SER A 387 1.12 4.64 13.74
C SER A 387 1.26 4.55 12.21
N GLU A 388 0.29 3.92 11.54
CA GLU A 388 0.33 3.72 10.09
C GLU A 388 0.00 4.98 9.27
N ARG A 389 -0.85 5.90 9.78
CA ARG A 389 -1.19 7.17 9.10
C ARG A 389 -0.32 8.36 9.48
N SER A 390 0.29 8.37 10.66
CA SER A 390 1.39 9.30 10.99
C SER A 390 2.41 9.35 9.84
N ASP A 391 2.77 8.16 9.33
CA ASP A 391 3.68 7.97 8.19
C ASP A 391 3.12 8.52 6.86
N ALA A 392 1.80 8.47 6.65
CA ALA A 392 1.15 8.92 5.42
C ALA A 392 1.01 10.45 5.34
N ASP A 393 0.89 11.13 6.48
CA ASP A 393 0.76 12.59 6.54
C ASP A 393 2.11 13.32 6.50
N GLN A 394 3.21 12.67 6.93
CA GLN A 394 4.57 13.23 6.78
C GLN A 394 5.00 13.38 5.31
N ARG A 395 4.44 12.57 4.40
CA ARG A 395 4.60 12.77 2.95
C ARG A 395 3.97 14.08 2.44
N GLN A 396 3.20 14.80 3.27
CA GLN A 396 2.48 16.03 2.90
C GLN A 396 3.09 17.31 3.50
N ARG A 397 4.08 17.23 4.40
CA ARG A 397 4.65 18.39 5.13
C ARG A 397 6.16 18.57 4.91
N LEU A 398 6.63 18.48 3.67
CA LEU A 398 7.90 19.12 3.31
C LEU A 398 7.58 20.55 2.86
N PRO A 399 7.93 21.60 3.63
CA PRO A 399 7.95 22.95 3.08
C PRO A 399 9.01 23.01 1.98
N GLY A 400 8.65 23.61 0.84
CA GLY A 400 9.61 23.93 -0.21
C GLY A 400 10.71 24.81 0.35
N ASP A 401 11.96 24.37 0.21
CA ASP A 401 13.15 25.12 0.56
C ASP A 401 13.28 26.32 -0.40
N PRO A 402 13.28 27.58 0.09
CA PRO A 402 13.55 28.73 -0.75
C PRO A 402 15.07 28.92 -0.81
N GLY A 403 15.75 28.32 -1.80
CA GLY A 403 17.16 28.70 -2.00
C GLY A 403 18.08 27.74 -2.75
N THR A 404 17.62 26.57 -3.19
CA THR A 404 18.42 25.76 -4.11
C THR A 404 17.66 25.61 -5.43
N MET A 405 18.19 26.25 -6.46
CA MET A 405 17.85 26.00 -7.86
C MET A 405 18.23 24.54 -8.17
N THR A 406 17.36 23.63 -7.76
CA THR A 406 17.46 22.20 -8.06
C THR A 406 16.99 22.03 -9.50
N LEU A 407 17.74 21.25 -10.27
CA LEU A 407 17.40 20.86 -11.63
C LEU A 407 15.91 20.46 -11.70
N PRO A 408 15.18 20.78 -12.79
CA PRO A 408 13.73 20.60 -12.89
C PRO A 408 13.24 19.13 -12.89
N PHE A 409 14.09 18.18 -12.47
CA PHE A 409 13.92 16.75 -12.61
C PHE A 409 14.11 16.06 -11.25
N ASP A 410 13.02 15.62 -10.62
CA ASP A 410 13.07 14.76 -9.43
C ASP A 410 13.58 13.37 -9.85
N THR A 411 14.88 13.13 -9.63
CA THR A 411 15.56 11.89 -9.99
C THR A 411 14.96 10.68 -9.29
N SER A 412 14.34 10.85 -8.12
CA SER A 412 13.71 9.76 -7.37
C SER A 412 12.45 9.22 -8.05
N LEU A 413 11.67 10.10 -8.70
CA LEU A 413 10.49 9.71 -9.48
C LEU A 413 10.88 9.06 -10.80
N ALA A 414 11.92 9.58 -11.46
CA ALA A 414 12.46 9.00 -12.68
C ALA A 414 13.00 7.57 -12.43
N LEU A 415 13.67 7.34 -11.30
CA LEU A 415 14.16 6.01 -10.89
C LEU A 415 13.04 4.99 -10.66
N LYS A 416 11.83 5.42 -10.24
CA LYS A 416 10.68 4.51 -10.10
C LYS A 416 10.15 4.00 -11.44
N LEU A 417 10.39 4.73 -12.54
CA LEU A 417 10.03 4.33 -13.89
C LEU A 417 11.14 3.51 -14.57
N LEU A 418 12.32 3.36 -13.94
CA LEU A 418 13.46 2.63 -14.49
C LEU A 418 13.15 1.20 -14.96
N PRO A 419 12.37 0.39 -14.22
CA PRO A 419 11.99 -0.94 -14.69
C PRO A 419 11.23 -0.92 -16.02
N LEU A 420 10.42 0.13 -16.27
CA LEU A 420 9.70 0.28 -17.54
C LEU A 420 10.67 0.57 -18.69
N TYR A 421 11.70 1.39 -18.47
CA TYR A 421 12.76 1.66 -19.46
C TYR A 421 13.48 0.38 -19.87
N LEU A 422 13.84 -0.45 -18.91
CA LEU A 422 14.54 -1.71 -19.16
C LEU A 422 13.69 -2.66 -20.01
N LEU A 423 12.39 -2.74 -19.75
CA LEU A 423 11.47 -3.58 -20.52
C LEU A 423 11.29 -3.11 -21.97
N VAL A 424 11.24 -1.79 -22.19
CA VAL A 424 11.23 -1.23 -23.56
C VAL A 424 12.53 -1.54 -24.29
N ALA A 425 13.69 -1.39 -23.62
CA ALA A 425 14.99 -1.70 -24.21
C ALA A 425 15.13 -3.19 -24.57
N ILE A 426 14.64 -4.09 -23.70
CA ILE A 426 14.58 -5.54 -23.98
C ILE A 426 13.70 -5.81 -25.22
N GLY A 427 12.51 -5.20 -25.30
CA GLY A 427 11.64 -5.32 -26.46
C GLY A 427 12.30 -4.84 -27.76
N PHE A 428 13.04 -3.74 -27.69
CA PHE A 428 13.81 -3.22 -28.82
C PHE A 428 14.92 -4.18 -29.27
N ALA A 429 15.70 -4.71 -28.31
CA ALA A 429 16.73 -5.69 -28.61
C ALA A 429 16.15 -6.96 -29.25
N LEU A 430 15.04 -7.48 -28.70
CA LEU A 430 14.33 -8.63 -29.27
C LEU A 430 13.82 -8.37 -30.69
N GLY A 431 13.39 -7.14 -31.00
CA GLY A 431 12.95 -6.78 -32.33
C GLY A 431 14.06 -6.55 -33.34
N ARG A 432 15.26 -6.15 -32.87
CA ARG A 432 16.40 -5.86 -33.73
C ARG A 432 17.28 -7.07 -34.00
N PHE A 433 17.38 -7.96 -33.01
CA PHE A 433 18.30 -9.11 -32.99
C PHE A 433 17.59 -10.47 -32.88
N GLY A 434 16.32 -10.50 -32.49
CA GLY A 434 15.53 -11.73 -32.38
C GLY A 434 14.49 -11.87 -33.50
N GLU A 435 13.89 -13.06 -33.60
CA GLU A 435 12.83 -13.37 -34.57
C GLU A 435 11.41 -13.14 -34.02
N VAL A 436 11.28 -12.32 -32.96
CA VAL A 436 9.99 -12.14 -32.27
C VAL A 436 9.11 -11.16 -33.06
N ARG A 437 7.92 -11.60 -33.46
CA ARG A 437 6.93 -10.75 -34.14
C ARG A 437 5.98 -10.10 -33.12
N GLY A 438 5.74 -8.80 -33.25
CA GLY A 438 4.90 -8.05 -32.31
C GLY A 438 3.43 -8.46 -32.30
N GLN A 439 2.97 -9.13 -33.36
CA GLN A 439 1.59 -9.63 -33.47
C GLN A 439 1.29 -10.73 -32.44
N ASP A 440 2.25 -11.59 -32.12
CA ASP A 440 2.05 -12.73 -31.20
C ASP A 440 1.96 -12.26 -29.75
N LEU A 441 2.85 -11.35 -29.34
CA LEU A 441 2.78 -10.69 -28.03
C LEU A 441 1.51 -9.84 -27.90
N GLY A 442 1.10 -9.15 -28.97
CA GLY A 442 -0.14 -8.37 -29.00
C GLY A 442 -1.39 -9.22 -28.78
N ARG A 443 -1.48 -10.40 -29.41
CA ARG A 443 -2.59 -11.35 -29.19
C ARG A 443 -2.62 -11.88 -27.76
N LEU A 444 -1.47 -12.26 -27.22
CA LEU A 444 -1.35 -12.68 -25.82
C LEU A 444 -1.82 -11.57 -24.86
N ALA A 445 -1.34 -10.34 -25.08
CA ALA A 445 -1.72 -9.19 -24.28
C ALA A 445 -3.22 -8.90 -24.33
N LEU A 446 -3.83 -8.95 -25.52
CA LEU A 446 -5.24 -8.63 -25.73
C LEU A 446 -6.21 -9.71 -25.24
N PHE A 447 -5.93 -10.98 -25.50
CA PHE A 447 -6.87 -12.08 -25.26
C PHE A 447 -6.69 -12.75 -23.90
N VAL A 448 -5.51 -12.65 -23.28
CA VAL A 448 -5.21 -13.35 -22.02
C VAL A 448 -4.92 -12.36 -20.89
N LEU A 449 -3.96 -11.45 -21.09
CA LEU A 449 -3.44 -10.61 -20.02
C LEU A 449 -4.39 -9.45 -19.68
N SER A 450 -4.90 -8.73 -20.69
CA SER A 450 -5.83 -7.61 -20.53
C SER A 450 -7.13 -8.02 -19.81
N PRO A 451 -7.80 -9.14 -20.17
CA PRO A 451 -8.97 -9.61 -19.43
C PRO A 451 -8.68 -9.91 -17.96
N ALA A 452 -7.51 -10.45 -17.63
CA ALA A 452 -7.12 -10.71 -16.24
C ALA A 452 -6.96 -9.39 -15.45
N VAL A 453 -6.34 -8.37 -16.05
CA VAL A 453 -6.21 -7.03 -15.44
C VAL A 453 -7.57 -6.39 -15.23
N VAL A 454 -8.44 -6.42 -16.25
CA VAL A 454 -9.80 -5.85 -16.17
C VAL A 454 -10.61 -6.57 -15.11
N PHE A 455 -10.64 -7.90 -15.13
CA PHE A 455 -11.34 -8.70 -14.13
C PHE A 455 -10.88 -8.37 -12.71
N LYS A 456 -9.56 -8.29 -12.49
CA LYS A 456 -8.97 -7.91 -11.20
C LYS A 456 -9.40 -6.51 -10.76
N GLY A 457 -9.37 -5.53 -11.65
CA GLY A 457 -9.78 -4.16 -11.34
C GLY A 457 -11.25 -4.08 -10.93
N PHE A 458 -12.16 -4.71 -11.69
CA PHE A 458 -13.60 -4.71 -11.38
C PHE A 458 -13.96 -5.54 -10.15
N VAL A 459 -13.32 -6.69 -9.94
CA VAL A 459 -13.64 -7.55 -8.78
C VAL A 459 -13.14 -6.95 -7.45
N THR A 460 -12.12 -6.10 -7.50
CA THR A 460 -11.55 -5.42 -6.32
C THR A 460 -12.04 -3.97 -6.14
N ALA A 461 -12.74 -3.42 -7.13
CA ALA A 461 -13.28 -2.07 -7.08
C ALA A 461 -14.36 -1.91 -6.00
N ASP A 462 -14.40 -0.75 -5.37
CA ASP A 462 -15.58 -0.27 -4.67
C ASP A 462 -16.54 0.29 -5.72
N LEU A 463 -17.49 -0.54 -6.19
CA LEU A 463 -18.46 -0.20 -7.23
C LEU A 463 -19.57 0.73 -6.70
N SER A 464 -19.20 1.80 -5.98
CA SER A 464 -20.11 2.84 -5.51
C SER A 464 -20.16 4.03 -6.49
N GLY A 465 -21.38 4.48 -6.79
CA GLY A 465 -21.71 5.71 -7.53
C GLY A 465 -20.73 6.10 -8.64
N ALA A 466 -19.86 7.06 -8.32
CA ALA A 466 -18.92 7.70 -9.24
C ALA A 466 -17.93 6.78 -9.95
N LEU A 467 -17.46 5.72 -9.28
CA LEU A 467 -16.51 4.79 -9.90
C LEU A 467 -17.16 3.98 -11.03
N LEU A 468 -18.46 3.71 -10.90
CA LEU A 468 -19.23 3.01 -11.93
C LEU A 468 -19.54 3.92 -13.13
N ALA A 469 -19.69 5.23 -12.89
CA ALA A 469 -19.89 6.23 -13.95
C ALA A 469 -18.60 6.58 -14.70
N LEU A 470 -17.43 6.38 -14.06
CA LEU A 470 -16.13 6.80 -14.58
C LEU A 470 -15.80 6.24 -15.98
N PRO A 471 -15.98 4.93 -16.28
CA PRO A 471 -15.71 4.43 -17.63
C PRO A 471 -16.57 5.09 -18.71
N PHE A 472 -17.84 5.39 -18.41
CA PHE A 472 -18.74 6.06 -19.35
C PHE A 472 -18.36 7.53 -19.54
N ALA A 473 -17.98 8.22 -18.48
CA ALA A 473 -17.50 9.59 -18.54
C ALA A 473 -16.21 9.69 -19.39
N VAL A 474 -15.24 8.80 -19.14
CA VAL A 474 -14.01 8.72 -19.93
C VAL A 474 -14.31 8.39 -21.39
N PHE A 475 -15.16 7.40 -21.65
CA PHE A 475 -15.61 7.07 -23.01
C PHE A 475 -16.22 8.28 -23.74
N GLY A 476 -17.11 9.02 -23.07
CA GLY A 476 -17.74 10.22 -23.61
C GLY A 476 -16.73 11.31 -23.91
N LEU A 477 -15.80 11.57 -22.99
CA LEU A 477 -14.74 12.57 -23.15
C LEU A 477 -13.79 12.20 -24.32
N CYS A 478 -13.30 10.96 -24.35
CA CYS A 478 -12.47 10.43 -25.44
C CYS A 478 -13.16 10.60 -26.80
N SER A 479 -14.45 10.25 -26.87
CA SER A 479 -15.26 10.37 -28.08
C SER A 479 -15.45 11.84 -28.50
N ALA A 480 -15.73 12.73 -27.55
CA ALA A 480 -15.87 14.16 -27.83
C ALA A 480 -14.57 14.74 -28.39
N VAL A 481 -13.44 14.52 -27.72
CA VAL A 481 -12.12 14.99 -28.16
C VAL A 481 -11.78 14.47 -29.55
N ALA A 482 -12.05 13.19 -29.83
CA ALA A 482 -11.81 12.59 -31.14
C ALA A 482 -12.66 13.22 -32.26
N LEU A 483 -13.95 13.46 -32.00
CA LEU A 483 -14.86 14.07 -32.98
C LEU A 483 -14.55 15.55 -33.23
N LEU A 484 -14.13 16.27 -32.19
CA LEU A 484 -13.60 17.64 -32.30
C LEU A 484 -12.32 17.66 -33.13
N ALA A 485 -11.38 16.76 -32.82
CA ALA A 485 -10.14 16.61 -33.59
C ALA A 485 -10.43 16.25 -35.05
N ALA A 486 -11.37 15.35 -35.34
CA ALA A 486 -11.76 14.98 -36.70
C ALA A 486 -12.25 16.18 -37.54
N ARG A 487 -12.98 17.13 -36.93
CA ARG A 487 -13.41 18.35 -37.62
C ARG A 487 -12.25 19.28 -37.92
N LEU A 488 -11.29 19.38 -37.01
CA LEU A 488 -10.11 20.24 -37.15
C LEU A 488 -9.13 19.66 -38.18
N THR A 489 -8.77 18.38 -38.03
CA THR A 489 -7.78 17.71 -38.88
C THR A 489 -8.28 17.50 -40.28
N GLY A 490 -9.60 17.33 -40.49
CA GLY A 490 -10.20 17.26 -41.83
C GLY A 490 -10.09 18.55 -42.65
N ARG A 491 -9.73 19.67 -42.03
CA ARG A 491 -9.35 20.92 -42.73
C ARG A 491 -7.87 20.98 -43.09
N LEU A 492 -7.02 20.25 -42.36
CA LEU A 492 -5.56 20.27 -42.51
C LEU A 492 -5.07 19.20 -43.48
N TRP A 493 -5.66 18.00 -43.43
CA TRP A 493 -5.24 16.83 -44.19
C TRP A 493 -6.43 16.13 -44.84
N LYS A 494 -6.20 15.53 -46.01
CA LYS A 494 -7.18 14.72 -46.78
C LYS A 494 -6.61 13.39 -47.28
N ASP A 495 -5.40 13.03 -46.83
CA ASP A 495 -4.65 11.85 -47.27
C ASP A 495 -4.82 10.65 -46.32
N GLY A 496 -5.70 10.76 -45.32
CA GLY A 496 -5.91 9.75 -44.29
C GLY A 496 -5.27 10.12 -42.95
N ARG A 497 -4.30 11.05 -42.91
CA ARG A 497 -3.72 11.54 -41.65
C ARG A 497 -4.77 12.12 -40.72
N GLU A 498 -5.78 12.77 -41.25
CA GLU A 498 -6.87 13.35 -40.48
C GLU A 498 -7.62 12.31 -39.64
N ARG A 499 -7.77 11.09 -40.17
CA ARG A 499 -8.45 9.97 -39.51
C ARG A 499 -7.62 9.40 -38.37
N ILE A 500 -6.32 9.18 -38.60
CA ILE A 500 -5.41 8.69 -37.56
C ILE A 500 -5.22 9.76 -36.48
N ALA A 501 -5.04 11.02 -36.85
CA ALA A 501 -4.90 12.12 -35.90
C ALA A 501 -6.14 12.27 -34.99
N ALA A 502 -7.34 12.12 -35.56
CA ALA A 502 -8.59 12.14 -34.80
C ALA A 502 -8.70 10.97 -33.82
N PHE A 503 -8.38 9.75 -34.26
CA PHE A 503 -8.38 8.56 -33.41
C PHE A 503 -7.45 8.74 -32.21
N THR A 504 -6.21 9.15 -32.49
CA THR A 504 -5.16 9.28 -31.50
C THR A 504 -5.44 10.43 -30.52
N ALA A 505 -6.11 11.50 -30.96
CA ALA A 505 -6.51 12.60 -30.07
C ALA A 505 -7.40 12.13 -28.90
N GLY A 506 -8.24 11.12 -29.13
CA GLY A 506 -9.17 10.61 -28.13
C GLY A 506 -8.62 9.53 -27.19
N THR A 507 -7.39 9.03 -27.38
CA THR A 507 -6.85 7.95 -26.54
C THR A 507 -5.37 8.16 -26.18
N GLY A 508 -4.90 7.37 -25.21
CA GLY A 508 -3.51 7.29 -24.80
C GLY A 508 -3.14 5.86 -24.45
N ASN A 509 -1.86 5.63 -24.15
CA ASN A 509 -1.38 4.32 -23.69
C ASN A 509 -1.74 4.06 -22.22
N THR A 510 -3.03 4.13 -21.90
CA THR A 510 -3.61 3.99 -20.55
C THR A 510 -3.36 2.59 -20.00
N GLY A 511 -3.53 1.56 -20.83
CA GLY A 511 -3.31 0.17 -20.45
C GLY A 511 -1.84 -0.17 -20.20
N PHE A 512 -0.98 -0.08 -21.22
CA PHE A 512 0.39 -0.59 -21.10
C PHE A 512 1.28 0.35 -20.31
N PHE A 513 1.08 1.67 -20.41
CA PHE A 513 1.91 2.67 -19.72
C PHE A 513 1.22 3.25 -18.47
N GLY A 514 -0.06 3.61 -18.58
CA GLY A 514 -0.81 4.25 -17.50
C GLY A 514 -0.94 3.39 -16.24
N ILE A 515 -1.39 2.14 -16.37
CA ILE A 515 -1.50 1.19 -15.23
C ILE A 515 -0.17 1.07 -14.46
N PRO A 516 0.97 0.71 -15.07
CA PRO A 516 2.23 0.64 -14.34
C PRO A 516 2.74 1.98 -13.81
N ALA A 517 2.52 3.09 -14.51
CA ALA A 517 2.88 4.42 -14.01
C ALA A 517 2.09 4.76 -12.74
N CYS A 518 0.78 4.53 -12.72
CA CYS A 518 -0.06 4.69 -11.53
C CYS A 518 0.39 3.78 -10.39
N LEU A 519 0.66 2.50 -10.67
CA LEU A 519 1.11 1.56 -9.64
C LEU A 519 2.48 1.94 -9.06
N ALA A 520 3.40 2.45 -9.89
CA ALA A 520 4.74 2.84 -9.46
C ALA A 520 4.74 4.16 -8.66
N LEU A 521 3.89 5.12 -9.03
CA LEU A 521 3.90 6.47 -8.44
C LEU A 521 2.90 6.62 -7.29
N VAL A 522 1.73 6.00 -7.39
CA VAL A 522 0.62 6.12 -6.43
C VAL A 522 0.52 4.89 -5.54
N GLY A 523 0.72 3.68 -6.10
CA GLY A 523 0.64 2.41 -5.38
C GLY A 523 -0.54 1.52 -5.79
N PRO A 524 -0.72 0.35 -5.15
CA PRO A 524 -1.71 -0.66 -5.56
C PRO A 524 -3.17 -0.19 -5.47
N ASP A 525 -3.46 0.77 -4.60
CA ASP A 525 -4.80 1.34 -4.41
C ASP A 525 -5.29 2.12 -5.64
N ALA A 526 -4.39 2.51 -6.54
CA ALA A 526 -4.75 3.13 -7.81
C ALA A 526 -5.36 2.14 -8.82
N LEU A 527 -5.13 0.83 -8.65
CA LEU A 527 -5.48 -0.19 -9.64
C LEU A 527 -6.95 -0.16 -10.07
N PRO A 528 -7.95 -0.09 -9.16
CA PRO A 528 -9.35 -0.08 -9.59
C PRO A 528 -9.68 1.14 -10.45
N ILE A 529 -9.19 2.33 -10.08
CA ILE A 529 -9.48 3.59 -10.77
C ILE A 529 -8.81 3.60 -12.15
N VAL A 530 -7.53 3.26 -12.23
CA VAL A 530 -6.80 3.26 -13.51
C VAL A 530 -7.36 2.22 -14.48
N VAL A 531 -7.85 1.08 -13.99
CA VAL A 531 -8.55 0.09 -14.82
C VAL A 531 -9.88 0.63 -15.32
N MET A 532 -10.67 1.34 -14.50
CA MET A 532 -11.92 1.98 -14.96
C MET A 532 -11.65 3.02 -16.05
N VAL A 533 -10.62 3.86 -15.87
CA VAL A 533 -10.22 4.87 -16.88
C VAL A 533 -9.75 4.19 -18.16
N SER A 534 -8.86 3.21 -18.05
CA SER A 534 -8.35 2.43 -19.19
C SER A 534 -9.49 1.74 -19.93
N PHE A 535 -10.47 1.18 -19.21
CA PHE A 535 -11.61 0.52 -19.80
C PHE A 535 -12.50 1.47 -20.61
N GLY A 536 -12.76 2.68 -20.10
CA GLY A 536 -13.47 3.73 -20.85
C GLY A 536 -12.74 4.13 -22.14
N ALA A 537 -11.41 4.29 -22.07
CA ALA A 537 -10.58 4.57 -23.24
C ALA A 537 -10.60 3.42 -24.26
N THR A 538 -10.50 2.17 -23.80
CA THR A 538 -10.58 0.98 -24.68
C THR A 538 -11.96 0.82 -25.31
N ALA A 539 -13.04 1.16 -24.60
CA ALA A 539 -14.38 1.18 -25.17
C ALA A 539 -14.47 2.19 -26.32
N TYR A 540 -13.85 3.37 -26.17
CA TYR A 540 -13.73 4.36 -27.25
C TYR A 540 -12.94 3.82 -28.44
N GLU A 541 -11.76 3.23 -28.20
CA GLU A 541 -10.89 2.69 -29.26
C GLU A 541 -11.62 1.67 -30.14
N ASN A 542 -12.45 0.81 -29.52
CA ASN A 542 -13.18 -0.25 -30.20
C ASN A 542 -14.54 0.18 -30.78
N SER A 543 -14.95 1.45 -30.62
CA SER A 543 -16.25 1.96 -31.11
C SER A 543 -16.11 3.24 -31.93
N VAL A 544 -16.23 4.41 -31.30
CA VAL A 544 -16.18 5.72 -31.96
C VAL A 544 -14.80 5.93 -32.59
N GLY A 545 -13.73 5.61 -31.87
CA GLY A 545 -12.37 5.65 -32.40
C GLY A 545 -12.25 4.78 -33.64
N PHE A 546 -12.66 3.52 -33.56
CA PHE A 546 -12.68 2.62 -34.71
C PHE A 546 -13.40 3.22 -35.92
N TYR A 547 -14.59 3.81 -35.71
CA TYR A 547 -15.35 4.46 -36.77
C TYR A 547 -14.61 5.66 -37.40
N THR A 548 -13.92 6.49 -36.61
CA THR A 548 -13.13 7.61 -37.15
C THR A 548 -12.04 7.16 -38.11
N VAL A 549 -11.39 6.01 -37.86
CA VAL A 549 -10.33 5.48 -38.73
C VAL A 549 -10.89 4.70 -39.92
N ALA A 550 -11.91 3.88 -39.68
CA ALA A 550 -12.46 2.93 -40.66
C ALA A 550 -13.67 3.47 -41.43
N ARG A 551 -13.82 4.80 -41.53
CA ARG A 551 -15.00 5.53 -42.04
C ARG A 551 -15.58 5.03 -43.38
N ALA A 552 -14.77 4.43 -44.26
CA ALA A 552 -15.19 3.89 -45.56
C ALA A 552 -15.67 2.42 -45.54
N GLU A 553 -15.33 1.66 -44.49
CA GLU A 553 -15.57 0.21 -44.38
C GLU A 553 -16.42 -0.18 -43.16
N ALA A 554 -16.61 0.75 -42.21
CA ALA A 554 -17.22 0.46 -40.92
C ALA A 554 -18.73 0.71 -40.94
N SER A 555 -19.52 -0.36 -40.81
CA SER A 555 -20.91 -0.26 -40.40
C SER A 555 -21.01 -0.01 -38.89
N VAL A 556 -21.99 0.78 -38.46
CA VAL A 556 -22.27 1.03 -37.02
C VAL A 556 -22.49 -0.29 -36.28
N THR A 557 -23.20 -1.23 -36.91
CA THR A 557 -23.42 -2.60 -36.40
C THR A 557 -22.09 -3.35 -36.21
N GLY A 558 -21.15 -3.21 -37.14
CA GLY A 558 -19.83 -3.83 -37.05
C GLY A 558 -18.96 -3.28 -35.92
N ALA A 559 -19.10 -2.00 -35.56
CA ALA A 559 -18.43 -1.41 -34.41
C ALA A 559 -19.01 -1.92 -33.08
N ILE A 560 -20.34 -1.96 -32.96
CA ILE A 560 -21.03 -2.50 -31.77
C ILE A 560 -20.66 -3.96 -31.54
N LEU A 561 -20.65 -4.78 -32.61
CA LEU A 561 -20.33 -6.20 -32.50
C LEU A 561 -18.89 -6.44 -32.01
N ARG A 562 -17.93 -5.56 -32.36
CA ARG A 562 -16.55 -5.67 -31.85
C ARG A 562 -16.46 -5.35 -30.38
N VAL A 563 -17.13 -4.30 -29.92
CA VAL A 563 -17.20 -3.97 -28.49
C VAL A 563 -17.79 -5.15 -27.72
N LEU A 564 -18.90 -5.72 -28.21
CA LEU A 564 -19.55 -6.87 -27.59
C LEU A 564 -18.68 -8.13 -27.57
N LYS A 565 -17.82 -8.33 -28.58
CA LYS A 565 -16.88 -9.46 -28.67
C LYS A 565 -15.55 -9.22 -27.93
N TYR A 566 -15.32 -8.03 -27.38
CA TYR A 566 -14.08 -7.70 -26.71
C TYR A 566 -13.92 -8.53 -25.42
N PRO A 567 -12.89 -9.38 -25.28
CA PRO A 567 -12.72 -10.23 -24.11
C PRO A 567 -12.66 -9.47 -22.78
N GLY A 568 -12.08 -8.26 -22.79
CA GLY A 568 -12.04 -7.39 -21.61
C GLY A 568 -13.43 -6.93 -21.16
N LEU A 569 -14.39 -6.75 -22.07
CA LEU A 569 -15.78 -6.42 -21.72
C LEU A 569 -16.42 -7.57 -20.94
N HIS A 570 -16.24 -8.82 -21.38
CA HIS A 570 -16.76 -9.99 -20.66
C HIS A 570 -16.11 -10.14 -19.28
N ALA A 571 -14.81 -9.90 -19.17
CA ALA A 571 -14.09 -9.89 -17.90
C ALA A 571 -14.58 -8.78 -16.96
N CYS A 572 -14.89 -7.60 -17.49
CA CYS A 572 -15.52 -6.51 -16.76
C CYS A 572 -16.89 -6.94 -16.21
N TRP A 573 -17.79 -7.46 -17.04
CA TRP A 573 -19.12 -7.92 -16.59
C TRP A 573 -19.02 -9.01 -15.53
N LEU A 574 -18.14 -9.99 -15.71
CA LEU A 574 -17.94 -11.06 -14.74
C LEU A 574 -17.37 -10.52 -13.41
N GLY A 575 -16.36 -9.63 -13.48
CA GLY A 575 -15.77 -9.00 -12.30
C GLY A 575 -16.78 -8.14 -11.53
N ALA A 576 -17.57 -7.34 -12.26
CA ALA A 576 -18.63 -6.50 -11.69
C ALA A 576 -19.75 -7.33 -11.08
N LEU A 577 -20.21 -8.37 -11.76
CA LEU A 577 -21.24 -9.27 -11.26
C LEU A 577 -20.83 -9.94 -9.95
N LEU A 578 -19.61 -10.48 -9.88
CA LEU A 578 -19.09 -11.12 -8.67
C LEU A 578 -18.88 -10.12 -7.52
N ASN A 579 -18.45 -8.90 -7.83
CA ASN A 579 -18.30 -7.84 -6.84
C ASN A 579 -19.66 -7.39 -6.26
N LEU A 580 -20.64 -7.12 -7.14
CA LEU A 580 -21.99 -6.70 -6.75
C LEU A 580 -22.75 -7.80 -6.01
N SER A 581 -22.62 -9.06 -6.44
CA SER A 581 -23.23 -10.21 -5.75
C SER A 581 -22.56 -10.53 -4.41
N GLY A 582 -21.40 -9.93 -4.11
CA GLY A 582 -20.58 -10.27 -2.95
C GLY A 582 -19.95 -11.66 -3.01
N THR A 583 -19.97 -12.30 -4.18
CA THR A 583 -19.41 -13.64 -4.37
C THR A 583 -17.89 -13.57 -4.34
N LYS A 584 -17.29 -14.20 -3.33
CA LYS A 584 -15.82 -14.24 -3.21
C LYS A 584 -15.24 -15.19 -4.25
N VAL A 585 -14.34 -14.69 -5.08
CA VAL A 585 -13.53 -15.52 -5.98
C VAL A 585 -12.59 -16.41 -5.17
N PRO A 586 -12.50 -17.72 -5.44
CA PRO A 586 -11.56 -18.61 -4.75
C PRO A 586 -10.11 -18.10 -4.83
N PRO A 587 -9.32 -18.19 -3.74
CA PRO A 587 -7.95 -17.66 -3.72
C PRO A 587 -7.04 -18.23 -4.81
N ALA A 588 -7.21 -19.51 -5.17
CA ALA A 588 -6.44 -20.14 -6.23
C ALA A 588 -6.70 -19.50 -7.61
N VAL A 589 -7.96 -19.16 -7.90
CA VAL A 589 -8.34 -18.47 -9.14
C VAL A 589 -7.78 -17.04 -9.14
N MET A 590 -7.91 -16.33 -8.01
CA MET A 590 -7.33 -14.98 -7.89
C MET A 590 -5.81 -14.98 -8.03
N GLN A 591 -5.11 -15.99 -7.52
CA GLN A 591 -3.66 -16.12 -7.70
C GLN A 591 -3.29 -16.30 -9.17
N GLY A 592 -4.06 -17.08 -9.93
CA GLY A 592 -3.88 -17.20 -11.38
C GLY A 592 -4.10 -15.85 -12.09
N VAL A 593 -5.16 -15.13 -11.73
CA VAL A 593 -5.43 -13.76 -12.22
C VAL A 593 -4.29 -12.81 -11.87
N ASP A 594 -3.72 -12.89 -10.67
CA ASP A 594 -2.60 -12.06 -10.23
C ASP A 594 -1.34 -12.31 -11.07
N ILE A 595 -1.04 -13.57 -11.39
CA ILE A 595 0.10 -13.93 -12.24
C ILE A 595 -0.10 -13.38 -13.66
N LEU A 596 -1.27 -13.60 -14.26
CA LEU A 596 -1.58 -13.12 -15.61
C LEU A 596 -1.60 -11.59 -15.68
N SER A 597 -2.24 -10.92 -14.72
CA SER A 597 -2.28 -9.46 -14.65
C SER A 597 -0.88 -8.85 -14.44
N GLY A 598 -0.02 -9.51 -13.65
CA GLY A 598 1.37 -9.09 -13.45
C GLY A 598 2.23 -9.15 -14.72
N ALA A 599 1.93 -10.09 -15.64
CA ALA A 599 2.64 -10.20 -16.92
C ALA A 599 2.23 -9.14 -17.96
N PHE A 600 1.09 -8.47 -17.76
CA PHE A 600 0.56 -7.48 -18.72
C PHE A 600 1.52 -6.31 -18.96
N VAL A 601 2.12 -5.79 -17.90
CA VAL A 601 3.03 -4.63 -17.95
C VAL A 601 4.34 -4.96 -18.69
N PRO A 602 5.09 -6.02 -18.33
CA PRO A 602 6.27 -6.44 -19.08
C PRO A 602 6.01 -6.65 -20.56
N VAL A 603 4.95 -7.40 -20.90
CA VAL A 603 4.60 -7.68 -22.29
C VAL A 603 4.23 -6.41 -23.05
N GLY A 604 3.46 -5.51 -22.44
CA GLY A 604 3.11 -4.21 -23.00
C GLY A 604 4.31 -3.33 -23.35
N MET A 605 5.24 -3.18 -22.40
CA MET A 605 6.46 -2.39 -22.61
C MET A 605 7.38 -3.01 -23.67
N MET A 606 7.48 -4.34 -23.73
CA MET A 606 8.25 -5.03 -24.78
C MET A 606 7.63 -4.84 -26.17
N ILE A 607 6.29 -4.83 -26.30
CA ILE A 607 5.61 -4.54 -27.57
C ILE A 607 5.99 -3.14 -28.09
N VAL A 608 6.07 -2.15 -27.20
CA VAL A 608 6.50 -0.78 -27.57
C VAL A 608 7.94 -0.80 -28.10
N GLY A 609 8.86 -1.46 -27.39
CA GLY A 609 10.25 -1.62 -27.83
C GLY A 609 10.38 -2.32 -29.18
N LEU A 610 9.59 -3.37 -29.40
CA LEU A 610 9.56 -4.13 -30.64
C LEU A 610 9.06 -3.28 -31.83
N GLY A 611 8.08 -2.41 -31.59
CA GLY A 611 7.62 -1.43 -32.59
C GLY A 611 8.71 -0.42 -32.96
N LEU A 612 9.52 0.05 -32.00
CA LEU A 612 10.65 0.93 -32.25
C LEU A 612 11.73 0.27 -33.12
N ALA A 613 11.98 -1.02 -32.92
CA ALA A 613 13.00 -1.76 -33.67
C ALA A 613 12.68 -1.93 -35.16
N GLN A 614 11.40 -1.81 -35.55
CA GLN A 614 10.94 -1.98 -36.93
C GLN A 614 10.98 -0.68 -37.77
N LEU A 615 11.32 0.45 -37.17
CA LEU A 615 11.40 1.74 -37.86
C LEU A 615 12.59 1.77 -38.83
N ARG A 616 12.30 1.81 -40.14
CA ARG A 616 13.32 1.87 -41.20
C ARG A 616 13.77 3.29 -41.56
N SER A 617 12.99 4.32 -41.24
CA SER A 617 13.36 5.73 -41.45
C SER A 617 12.81 6.64 -40.34
N LEU A 618 13.58 7.66 -39.94
CA LEU A 618 13.21 8.66 -38.94
C LEU A 618 12.65 9.95 -39.56
N ARG A 619 12.02 9.87 -40.73
CA ARG A 619 11.41 11.07 -41.36
C ARG A 619 10.18 11.52 -40.57
N LEU A 620 10.39 12.50 -39.70
CA LEU A 620 9.37 13.12 -38.87
C LEU A 620 8.42 13.97 -39.73
N ASP A 621 7.14 13.59 -39.75
CA ASP A 621 6.08 14.51 -40.15
C ASP A 621 5.85 15.50 -39.00
N LEU A 622 6.53 16.65 -39.08
CA LEU A 622 6.50 17.68 -38.03
C LEU A 622 5.07 18.17 -37.75
N GLY A 623 4.23 18.33 -38.78
CA GLY A 623 2.86 18.79 -38.61
C GLY A 623 1.98 17.78 -37.87
N PHE A 624 2.04 16.51 -38.30
CA PHE A 624 1.27 15.43 -37.65
C PHE A 624 1.77 15.15 -36.22
N THR A 625 3.09 15.10 -36.03
CA THR A 625 3.71 14.85 -34.72
C THR A 625 3.43 16.00 -33.76
N ALA A 626 3.60 17.26 -34.17
CA ALA A 626 3.31 18.42 -33.31
C ALA A 626 1.84 18.47 -32.90
N PHE A 627 0.91 18.21 -33.83
CA PHE A 627 -0.52 18.16 -33.52
C PHE A 627 -0.84 17.10 -32.46
N THR A 628 -0.39 15.86 -32.68
CA THR A 628 -0.68 14.74 -31.77
C THR A 628 -0.05 14.93 -30.39
N LEU A 629 1.18 15.46 -30.32
CA LEU A 629 1.83 15.81 -29.06
C LEU A 629 1.14 16.97 -28.34
N ALA A 630 0.72 18.02 -29.05
CA ALA A 630 0.03 19.16 -28.46
C ALA A 630 -1.32 18.75 -27.85
N VAL A 631 -2.10 17.94 -28.57
CA VAL A 631 -3.35 17.39 -28.03
C VAL A 631 -3.05 16.55 -26.78
N LYS A 632 -2.05 15.65 -26.83
CA LYS A 632 -1.80 14.72 -25.72
C LYS A 632 -1.17 15.38 -24.49
N PHE A 633 -0.25 16.32 -24.66
CA PHE A 633 0.54 16.86 -23.56
C PHE A 633 0.20 18.29 -23.17
N ALA A 634 -0.69 18.97 -23.91
CA ALA A 634 -1.28 20.24 -23.49
C ALA A 634 -2.78 20.12 -23.20
N VAL A 635 -3.57 19.65 -24.18
CA VAL A 635 -5.05 19.63 -24.04
C VAL A 635 -5.50 18.66 -22.95
N TRP A 636 -5.01 17.41 -22.96
CA TRP A 636 -5.40 16.42 -21.95
C TRP A 636 -5.02 16.81 -20.52
N PRO A 637 -3.78 17.26 -20.22
CA PRO A 637 -3.44 17.76 -18.89
C PRO A 637 -4.26 18.98 -18.48
N ALA A 638 -4.55 19.91 -19.39
CA ALA A 638 -5.40 21.06 -19.10
C ALA A 638 -6.84 20.63 -18.74
N LEU A 639 -7.42 19.69 -19.49
CA LEU A 639 -8.74 19.13 -19.19
C LEU A 639 -8.75 18.39 -17.84
N ALA A 640 -7.72 17.60 -17.56
CA ALA A 640 -7.59 16.88 -16.29
C ALA A 640 -7.44 17.84 -15.11
N LEU A 641 -6.58 18.86 -15.21
CA LEU A 641 -6.40 19.88 -14.17
C LEU A 641 -7.66 20.71 -13.95
N ALA A 642 -8.36 21.09 -15.03
CA ALA A 642 -9.63 21.80 -14.94
C ALA A 642 -10.70 20.95 -14.23
N PHE A 643 -10.81 19.67 -14.59
CA PHE A 643 -11.73 18.75 -13.92
C PHE A 643 -11.36 18.52 -12.45
N ILE A 644 -10.07 18.32 -12.14
CA ILE A 644 -9.59 18.17 -10.76
C ILE A 644 -9.88 19.44 -9.95
N GLY A 645 -9.69 20.62 -10.54
CA GLY A 645 -10.02 21.90 -9.90
C GLY A 645 -11.52 22.02 -9.61
N LEU A 646 -12.36 21.70 -10.59
CA LEU A 646 -13.82 21.69 -10.43
C LEU A 646 -14.27 20.69 -9.37
N ASP A 647 -13.71 19.49 -9.38
CA ASP A 647 -14.02 18.42 -8.43
C ASP A 647 -13.62 18.80 -7.00
N ARG A 648 -12.43 19.41 -6.83
CA ARG A 648 -11.97 19.89 -5.52
C ARG A 648 -12.81 21.03 -4.97
N ALA A 649 -13.35 21.88 -5.83
CA ALA A 649 -14.11 23.06 -5.42
C ALA A 649 -15.61 22.78 -5.22
N TRP A 650 -16.22 21.87 -5.98
CA TRP A 650 -17.67 21.73 -6.04
C TRP A 650 -18.18 20.29 -5.94
N LEU A 651 -17.60 19.37 -6.72
CA LEU A 651 -18.22 18.05 -6.91
C LEU A 651 -17.82 17.03 -5.82
N HIS A 652 -16.59 17.11 -5.31
CA HIS A 652 -16.00 16.23 -4.30
C HIS A 652 -16.20 14.73 -4.59
N ILE A 653 -16.16 14.35 -5.87
CA ILE A 653 -16.41 13.00 -6.36
C ILE A 653 -15.18 12.12 -6.13
N PHE A 654 -13.98 12.64 -6.40
CA PHE A 654 -12.74 11.87 -6.32
C PHE A 654 -11.88 12.32 -5.13
N GLY A 655 -11.29 11.34 -4.44
CA GLY A 655 -10.24 11.59 -3.47
C GLY A 655 -8.88 11.81 -4.13
N ARG A 656 -7.85 12.07 -3.31
CA ARG A 656 -6.48 12.33 -3.78
C ARG A 656 -5.95 11.28 -4.77
N ILE A 657 -6.15 9.98 -4.48
CA ILE A 657 -5.72 8.88 -5.36
C ILE A 657 -6.42 8.98 -6.72
N GLY A 658 -7.71 9.32 -6.75
CA GLY A 658 -8.45 9.52 -7.99
C GLY A 658 -7.91 10.69 -8.81
N HIS A 659 -7.63 11.84 -8.17
CA HIS A 659 -7.02 12.99 -8.84
C HIS A 659 -5.63 12.65 -9.40
N GLN A 660 -4.82 11.91 -8.64
CA GLN A 660 -3.50 11.46 -9.07
C GLN A 660 -3.57 10.54 -10.29
N VAL A 661 -4.51 9.59 -10.30
CA VAL A 661 -4.74 8.70 -11.45
C VAL A 661 -5.18 9.50 -12.67
N LEU A 662 -6.16 10.40 -12.54
CA LEU A 662 -6.63 11.23 -13.66
C LEU A 662 -5.51 12.10 -14.24
N LEU A 663 -4.66 12.66 -13.39
CA LEU A 663 -3.49 13.43 -13.83
C LEU A 663 -2.49 12.54 -14.57
N ILE A 664 -2.11 11.39 -14.01
CA ILE A 664 -1.17 10.45 -14.66
C ILE A 664 -1.72 9.97 -16.01
N GLU A 665 -3.00 9.58 -16.07
CA GLU A 665 -3.67 9.13 -17.30
C GLU A 665 -3.72 10.23 -18.37
N SER A 666 -3.80 11.50 -17.97
CA SER A 666 -3.69 12.61 -18.92
C SER A 666 -2.29 12.75 -19.52
N LEU A 667 -1.25 12.29 -18.82
CA LEU A 667 0.16 12.42 -19.17
C LEU A 667 0.75 11.17 -19.85
N VAL A 668 -0.01 10.09 -20.01
CA VAL A 668 0.47 8.90 -20.73
C VAL A 668 0.73 9.24 -22.22
N PRO A 669 1.62 8.51 -22.90
CA PRO A 669 1.91 8.73 -24.31
C PRO A 669 0.75 8.32 -25.24
N LEU A 670 0.93 8.48 -26.54
CA LEU A 670 -0.04 8.06 -27.55
C LEU A 670 -0.24 6.53 -27.49
N ALA A 671 -1.45 6.07 -27.76
CA ALA A 671 -1.78 4.65 -27.66
C ALA A 671 -1.05 3.81 -28.73
N ALA A 672 -0.45 2.68 -28.32
CA ALA A 672 0.23 1.76 -29.24
C ALA A 672 -0.71 1.18 -30.32
N VAL A 673 -2.00 1.05 -30.02
CA VAL A 673 -3.03 0.57 -30.96
C VAL A 673 -3.19 1.48 -32.19
N THR A 674 -2.75 2.75 -32.09
CA THR A 674 -2.70 3.68 -33.23
C THR A 674 -1.88 3.11 -34.39
N VAL A 675 -0.72 2.52 -34.09
CA VAL A 675 0.18 1.92 -35.10
C VAL A 675 -0.51 0.74 -35.76
N VAL A 676 -1.19 -0.10 -34.97
CA VAL A 676 -1.94 -1.25 -35.48
C VAL A 676 -3.02 -0.81 -36.47
N HIS A 677 -3.78 0.23 -36.14
CA HIS A 677 -4.83 0.73 -37.03
C HIS A 677 -4.29 1.37 -38.30
N ALA A 678 -3.16 2.09 -38.21
CA ALA A 678 -2.46 2.68 -39.35
C ALA A 678 -1.92 1.60 -40.29
N THR A 679 -1.28 0.56 -39.75
CA THR A 679 -0.72 -0.56 -40.53
C THR A 679 -1.80 -1.39 -41.22
N LEU A 680 -2.85 -1.79 -40.51
CA LEU A 680 -3.92 -2.63 -41.07
C LEU A 680 -4.69 -1.94 -42.22
N ARG A 681 -4.60 -0.62 -42.34
CA ARG A 681 -5.32 0.17 -43.34
C ARG A 681 -4.40 0.86 -44.35
N GLY A 682 -3.09 0.66 -44.24
CA GLY A 682 -2.12 1.35 -45.10
C GLY A 682 -2.12 2.88 -44.96
N ILE A 683 -2.56 3.42 -43.81
CA ILE A 683 -2.65 4.87 -43.59
C ILE A 683 -1.41 5.34 -42.81
N HIS A 684 -0.34 5.68 -43.54
CA HIS A 684 0.91 6.23 -42.98
C HIS A 684 1.43 5.53 -41.70
N PRO A 685 1.64 4.20 -41.72
CA PRO A 685 2.07 3.43 -40.54
C PRO A 685 3.37 3.94 -39.92
N ASP A 686 4.34 4.33 -40.74
CA ASP A 686 5.61 4.85 -40.28
C ASP A 686 5.44 6.14 -39.46
N ARG A 687 4.56 7.05 -39.89
CA ARG A 687 4.31 8.31 -39.17
C ARG A 687 3.62 8.07 -37.83
N ALA A 688 2.66 7.15 -37.79
CA ALA A 688 2.01 6.75 -36.55
C ALA A 688 3.00 6.11 -35.56
N ALA A 689 3.87 5.23 -36.05
CA ALA A 689 4.90 4.58 -35.23
C ALA A 689 5.91 5.58 -34.66
N ILE A 690 6.40 6.52 -35.49
CA ILE A 690 7.32 7.59 -35.05
C ILE A 690 6.64 8.52 -34.02
N ALA A 691 5.37 8.89 -34.23
CA ALA A 691 4.66 9.74 -33.26
C ALA A 691 4.48 9.03 -31.91
N VAL A 692 4.08 7.75 -31.90
CA VAL A 692 3.95 6.94 -30.67
C VAL A 692 5.30 6.82 -29.96
N ALA A 693 6.37 6.54 -30.71
CA ALA A 693 7.75 6.50 -30.20
C ALA A 693 8.16 7.81 -29.52
N ALA A 694 8.02 8.92 -30.23
CA ALA A 694 8.38 10.25 -29.77
C ALA A 694 7.56 10.64 -28.53
N SER A 695 6.25 10.37 -28.53
CA SER A 695 5.40 10.64 -27.38
C SER A 695 5.76 9.80 -26.17
N THR A 696 6.20 8.55 -26.37
CA THR A 696 6.64 7.66 -25.28
C THR A 696 7.90 8.24 -24.65
N LEU A 697 8.92 8.57 -25.44
CA LEU A 697 10.14 9.22 -24.93
C LEU A 697 9.86 10.56 -24.25
N PHE A 698 8.94 11.36 -24.80
CA PHE A 698 8.54 12.63 -24.20
C PHE A 698 7.81 12.43 -22.86
N ALA A 699 6.84 11.51 -22.79
CA ALA A 699 6.10 11.21 -21.56
C ALA A 699 7.02 10.79 -20.42
N LEU A 700 8.10 10.09 -20.73
CA LEU A 700 9.07 9.62 -19.74
C LEU A 700 9.78 10.76 -19.00
N ALA A 701 10.04 11.87 -19.69
CA ALA A 701 10.58 13.09 -19.06
C ALA A 701 9.46 13.98 -18.49
N TRP A 702 8.37 14.11 -19.23
CA TRP A 702 7.29 15.03 -18.92
C TRP A 702 6.47 14.61 -17.69
N LEU A 703 6.21 13.31 -17.54
CA LEU A 703 5.37 12.80 -16.47
C LEU A 703 5.95 13.09 -15.08
N PRO A 704 7.23 12.80 -14.77
CA PRO A 704 7.81 13.20 -13.48
C PRO A 704 7.75 14.71 -13.21
N ILE A 705 7.96 15.54 -14.24
CA ILE A 705 7.95 17.01 -14.13
C ILE A 705 6.56 17.52 -13.75
N VAL A 706 5.52 17.08 -14.45
CA VAL A 706 4.15 17.52 -14.16
C VAL A 706 3.65 16.90 -12.86
N PHE A 707 3.93 15.62 -12.63
CA PHE A 707 3.46 14.91 -11.44
C PHE A 707 4.09 15.45 -10.15
N SER A 708 5.37 15.82 -10.16
CA SER A 708 6.01 16.46 -8.99
C SER A 708 5.38 17.80 -8.60
N ARG A 709 4.81 18.54 -9.58
CA ARG A 709 4.21 19.86 -9.35
C ARG A 709 2.72 19.79 -8.99
N PHE A 710 1.98 18.85 -9.59
CA PHE A 710 0.51 18.82 -9.52
C PHE A 710 -0.06 17.52 -8.93
N GLY A 711 0.78 16.51 -8.68
CA GLY A 711 0.41 15.18 -8.18
C GLY A 711 0.23 15.05 -6.68
#